data_AF-D0LVF1-F1
#
_entry.id   AF-D0LVF1-F1
#
_cell.length_a   1.000
_cell.length_b   1.000
_cell.length_c   1.000
_cell.angle_alpha   90.00
_cell.angle_beta   90.00
_cell.angle_gamma   90.00
#
_symmetry.space_group_name_H-M   'P 1'
#
loop_
_entity.id
_entity.type
_entity.pdbx_description
1 polymer ?
#
loop_
_entity_poly.entity_id
_entity_poly.type
_entity_poly.pdbx_seq_one_letter_code
_entity_poly.pdbx_strand_id
1 'polypeptide(L)'
;MKRSSNTERCRLGRVSGFALSGALWAMAALGAGCGGGGGGEGGGIADPGVDLMVSQGAWVTLDGSASVSPEERTLSYTWTQVAGPDITKGVGVLRGETPTFVAPDQVASLAFELRVDDGVGESEPARVWVSVFEDVHTALFVAAVAGDDEIGLGTADAPFASLGRALAAVTDAQEDVYLMTPGDGAHYDETAAALEIPAGTSIYGGYGPGWRRDVANNKTAIDSDHGGLRYVEAIEFATEISGIALWVADAPEADADALGISASGGSGSLVVRDNQIHVGDVGEGRVAAPGSSYGVLVHDVANAVIVDNEIYAGNGGDGGDGGDGRSGGTGARGANASGSGNAAGGSGTPGRDGGRGGSRGSGPGGGGGGGGNGVGAAGDRGWGGSGGSGSGGHGKLGADGGDGADGGGGSGVGRVADSGRYLPGNGITGEQGEHGGGGGGGGGGASAWNSRVGGGGGGGGEGGEGGGGGVGGSGGGASIGLWLVGVAESVVADNVIATAGGGSGGGGGSGVGGGGGGGGGNGAGGDCGLISCGSRGGNGGAGGPGGHGGDGGGGGGGPSIGIYLGPGVGPHIEANRVGSGDGGEGGEGTSGTGTGGFSFAVFDADLEDDVTPTLVGNEMTVGLPGEGGIAGRKNF
;
A
#
# COMPACT_ATOMS: atom_id res chain seq x y z
N MET A 1 47.57 -56.21 -25.61
CA MET A 1 46.13 -56.53 -25.47
C MET A 1 45.47 -55.41 -24.66
N LYS A 2 44.48 -54.71 -25.25
CA LYS A 2 43.49 -53.76 -24.67
C LYS A 2 44.04 -52.56 -23.85
N ARG A 3 43.56 -51.31 -23.93
CA ARG A 3 42.62 -50.56 -24.79
C ARG A 3 42.84 -49.06 -24.48
N SER A 4 42.75 -48.24 -25.53
CA SER A 4 42.24 -46.85 -25.65
C SER A 4 42.69 -45.70 -24.70
N SER A 5 43.26 -44.66 -25.31
CA SER A 5 42.82 -43.26 -25.17
C SER A 5 43.32 -42.50 -26.41
N ASN A 6 42.43 -42.02 -27.29
CA ASN A 6 42.81 -41.07 -28.32
C ASN A 6 42.06 -39.75 -28.07
N THR A 7 42.85 -38.75 -27.73
CA THR A 7 42.49 -37.36 -27.51
C THR A 7 42.76 -36.63 -28.81
N GLU A 8 41.78 -36.02 -29.47
CA GLU A 8 42.06 -34.97 -30.45
C GLU A 8 41.11 -33.79 -30.30
N ARG A 9 41.75 -32.63 -30.09
CA ARG A 9 41.19 -31.29 -30.03
C ARG A 9 40.81 -30.86 -31.44
N CYS A 10 39.68 -30.16 -31.61
CA CYS A 10 39.46 -29.32 -32.77
C CYS A 10 39.27 -27.87 -32.34
N ARG A 11 40.15 -27.00 -32.85
CA ARG A 11 40.22 -25.55 -32.65
C ARG A 11 39.16 -24.85 -33.51
N LEU A 12 38.45 -23.88 -32.93
CA LEU A 12 37.69 -22.86 -33.65
C LEU A 12 38.65 -21.98 -34.47
N GLY A 13 38.40 -21.87 -35.78
CA GLY A 13 38.98 -20.88 -36.67
C GLY A 13 37.94 -19.84 -37.05
N ARG A 14 38.18 -18.58 -36.66
CA ARG A 14 37.47 -17.39 -37.14
C ARG A 14 37.70 -17.22 -38.65
N VAL A 15 36.62 -17.00 -39.42
CA VAL A 15 36.70 -16.34 -40.72
C VAL A 15 35.61 -15.28 -40.80
N SER A 16 36.04 -14.03 -40.92
CA SER A 16 35.26 -12.87 -41.33
C SER A 16 35.23 -12.79 -42.87
N GLY A 17 34.08 -12.50 -43.47
CA GLY A 17 34.04 -12.00 -44.86
C GLY A 17 32.73 -12.23 -45.62
N PHE A 18 32.13 -11.11 -46.01
CA PHE A 18 31.35 -10.87 -47.22
C PHE A 18 29.91 -11.40 -47.37
N ALA A 19 28.99 -10.42 -47.38
CA ALA A 19 27.69 -10.47 -48.02
C ALA A 19 27.82 -10.57 -49.55
N LEU A 20 27.08 -11.50 -50.18
CA LEU A 20 26.17 -11.25 -51.32
C LEU A 20 25.47 -12.55 -51.76
N SER A 21 24.15 -12.42 -51.98
CA SER A 21 23.29 -13.16 -52.93
C SER A 21 23.00 -14.66 -52.74
N GLY A 22 21.72 -15.01 -52.92
CA GLY A 22 21.33 -16.31 -53.46
C GLY A 22 20.21 -16.98 -52.67
N ALA A 23 18.96 -16.68 -53.01
CA ALA A 23 17.84 -17.55 -52.70
C ALA A 23 18.10 -18.94 -53.31
N LEU A 24 18.13 -19.98 -52.48
CA LEU A 24 18.21 -21.36 -52.94
C LEU A 24 17.20 -22.19 -52.16
N TRP A 25 16.14 -22.60 -52.86
CA TRP A 25 15.17 -23.57 -52.41
C TRP A 25 15.84 -24.92 -52.21
N ALA A 26 15.73 -25.49 -51.00
CA ALA A 26 16.09 -26.88 -50.73
C ALA A 26 14.82 -27.70 -50.53
N MET A 27 14.43 -28.47 -51.55
CA MET A 27 13.50 -29.59 -51.38
C MET A 27 14.19 -30.68 -50.55
N ALA A 28 13.65 -30.97 -49.37
CA ALA A 28 13.96 -32.19 -48.65
C ALA A 28 12.86 -33.22 -48.94
N ALA A 29 13.13 -34.15 -49.86
CA ALA A 29 12.34 -35.36 -50.02
C ALA A 29 12.72 -36.36 -48.92
N LEU A 30 11.79 -36.64 -48.01
CA LEU A 30 11.88 -37.74 -47.06
C LEU A 30 10.93 -38.86 -47.50
N GLY A 31 11.53 -39.96 -47.95
CA GLY A 31 10.82 -41.18 -48.33
C GLY A 31 10.70 -42.18 -47.18
N ALA A 32 9.46 -42.65 -47.02
CA ALA A 32 9.03 -44.01 -46.67
C ALA A 32 9.20 -44.56 -45.24
N GLY A 33 8.06 -44.73 -44.58
CA GLY A 33 7.74 -45.84 -43.68
C GLY A 33 6.34 -46.37 -44.02
N CYS A 34 6.22 -47.64 -44.39
CA CYS A 34 5.05 -48.28 -44.98
C CYS A 34 4.27 -49.13 -43.96
N GLY A 35 2.94 -49.21 -44.10
CA GLY A 35 2.04 -50.20 -43.52
C GLY A 35 0.66 -49.59 -43.18
N GLY A 36 -0.49 -49.99 -43.73
CA GLY A 36 -0.88 -51.04 -44.65
C GLY A 36 -2.41 -51.22 -44.60
N GLY A 37 -3.06 -51.27 -45.77
CA GLY A 37 -4.27 -52.08 -46.02
C GLY A 37 -5.66 -51.44 -45.84
N GLY A 38 -6.28 -51.04 -46.97
CA GLY A 38 -7.72 -50.83 -47.10
C GLY A 38 -8.06 -49.96 -48.29
N GLY A 39 -8.45 -50.56 -49.43
CA GLY A 39 -8.80 -49.81 -50.65
C GLY A 39 -10.07 -48.98 -50.47
N GLY A 40 -9.89 -47.67 -50.35
CA GLY A 40 -10.89 -46.66 -50.68
C GLY A 40 -10.27 -45.79 -51.77
N GLU A 41 -11.05 -45.45 -52.79
CA GLU A 41 -10.66 -44.52 -53.84
C GLU A 41 -10.17 -43.21 -53.18
N GLY A 42 -8.96 -42.78 -53.51
CA GLY A 42 -8.30 -41.67 -52.82
C GLY A 42 -9.05 -40.37 -53.10
N GLY A 43 -9.76 -39.86 -52.10
CA GLY A 43 -10.23 -38.47 -52.12
C GLY A 43 -9.04 -37.51 -52.26
N GLY A 44 -9.33 -36.25 -52.61
CA GLY A 44 -8.29 -35.24 -52.76
C GLY A 44 -7.40 -35.09 -51.51
N ILE A 45 -6.24 -34.46 -51.68
CA ILE A 45 -5.33 -34.10 -50.59
C ILE A 45 -5.51 -32.61 -50.33
N ALA A 46 -6.08 -32.26 -49.18
CA ALA A 46 -6.26 -30.87 -48.75
C ALA A 46 -4.93 -30.29 -48.26
N ASP A 47 -4.59 -29.10 -48.75
CA ASP A 47 -3.50 -28.26 -48.26
C ASP A 47 -4.07 -26.85 -48.00
N PRO A 48 -4.19 -26.43 -46.72
CA PRO A 48 -4.83 -25.18 -46.35
C PRO A 48 -3.84 -24.00 -46.33
N GLY A 49 -2.58 -24.22 -46.71
CA GLY A 49 -1.51 -23.23 -46.64
C GLY A 49 -0.86 -23.13 -45.25
N VAL A 50 -0.16 -22.02 -45.03
CA VAL A 50 0.55 -21.73 -43.77
C VAL A 50 -0.32 -20.93 -42.82
N ASP A 51 -0.03 -21.03 -41.52
CA ASP A 51 -0.68 -20.21 -40.49
C ASP A 51 -0.43 -18.72 -40.77
N LEU A 52 -1.44 -17.88 -40.47
CA LEU A 52 -1.45 -16.45 -40.77
C LEU A 52 -1.38 -15.62 -39.49
N MET A 53 -0.64 -14.52 -39.53
CA MET A 53 -0.63 -13.49 -38.48
C MET A 53 -1.13 -12.19 -39.09
N VAL A 54 -2.18 -11.61 -38.51
CA VAL A 54 -2.89 -10.45 -39.07
C VAL A 54 -3.29 -9.48 -37.97
N SER A 55 -3.49 -8.20 -38.33
CA SER A 55 -4.10 -7.22 -37.43
C SER A 55 -5.63 -7.43 -37.36
N GLN A 56 -6.24 -7.03 -36.26
CA GLN A 56 -7.70 -7.02 -36.10
C GLN A 56 -8.37 -6.13 -37.17
N GLY A 57 -9.57 -6.52 -37.61
CA GLY A 57 -10.29 -5.85 -38.69
C GLY A 57 -9.66 -5.97 -40.10
N ALA A 58 -8.52 -6.66 -40.25
CA ALA A 58 -7.88 -6.84 -41.56
C ALA A 58 -8.63 -7.83 -42.46
N TRP A 59 -8.49 -7.68 -43.78
CA TRP A 59 -8.94 -8.68 -44.73
C TRP A 59 -8.01 -9.90 -44.73
N VAL A 60 -8.58 -11.09 -44.59
CA VAL A 60 -7.87 -12.36 -44.60
C VAL A 60 -8.33 -13.19 -45.80
N THR A 61 -7.38 -13.83 -46.47
CA THR A 61 -7.62 -14.80 -47.55
C THR A 61 -7.06 -16.15 -47.13
N LEU A 62 -7.91 -17.18 -47.08
CA LEU A 62 -7.44 -18.56 -46.94
C LEU A 62 -7.03 -19.08 -48.33
N ASP A 63 -5.98 -19.90 -48.42
CA ASP A 63 -5.47 -20.37 -49.71
C ASP A 63 -5.38 -21.89 -49.75
N GLY A 64 -6.34 -22.50 -50.45
CA GLY A 64 -6.39 -23.95 -50.67
C GLY A 64 -5.75 -24.39 -51.98
N SER A 65 -5.14 -23.49 -52.76
CA SER A 65 -4.70 -23.75 -54.14
C SER A 65 -3.60 -24.81 -54.28
N ALA A 66 -2.90 -25.11 -53.18
CA ALA A 66 -1.91 -26.19 -53.11
C ALA A 66 -2.56 -27.59 -52.96
N SER A 67 -3.88 -27.68 -52.79
CA SER A 67 -4.61 -28.95 -52.71
C SER A 67 -4.58 -29.69 -54.05
N VAL A 68 -4.48 -31.02 -54.01
CA VAL A 68 -4.31 -31.83 -55.22
C VAL A 68 -5.24 -33.04 -55.24
N SER A 69 -5.78 -33.36 -56.42
CA SER A 69 -6.36 -34.68 -56.70
C SER A 69 -5.28 -35.55 -57.37
N PRO A 70 -4.94 -36.73 -56.82
CA PRO A 70 -4.00 -37.67 -57.46
C PRO A 70 -4.42 -38.07 -58.89
N GLU A 71 -5.72 -38.00 -59.19
CA GLU A 71 -6.33 -38.28 -60.49
C GLU A 71 -6.58 -37.02 -61.33
N GLU A 72 -6.04 -35.87 -60.93
CA GLU A 72 -6.15 -34.58 -61.62
C GLU A 72 -7.61 -34.12 -61.85
N ARG A 73 -8.52 -34.48 -60.92
CA ARG A 73 -9.92 -34.04 -60.97
C ARG A 73 -10.07 -32.62 -60.43
N THR A 74 -11.18 -31.98 -60.82
CA THR A 74 -11.58 -30.69 -60.27
C THR A 74 -11.97 -30.84 -58.80
N LEU A 75 -11.39 -30.00 -57.94
CA LEU A 75 -11.69 -29.97 -56.51
C LEU A 75 -12.77 -28.93 -56.20
N SER A 76 -13.65 -29.26 -55.27
CA SER A 76 -14.48 -28.31 -54.55
C SER A 76 -13.98 -28.17 -53.11
N TYR A 77 -14.10 -26.97 -52.54
CA TYR A 77 -13.41 -26.60 -51.31
C TYR A 77 -14.43 -26.14 -50.26
N THR A 78 -14.36 -26.74 -49.08
CA THR A 78 -15.16 -26.35 -47.92
C THR A 78 -14.24 -26.09 -46.74
N TRP A 79 -14.29 -24.87 -46.23
CA TRP A 79 -13.56 -24.44 -45.05
C TRP A 79 -14.53 -24.37 -43.88
N THR A 80 -14.30 -25.15 -42.84
CA THR A 80 -15.12 -25.13 -41.62
C THR A 80 -14.38 -24.39 -40.53
N GLN A 81 -14.99 -23.36 -39.96
CA GLN A 81 -14.43 -22.71 -38.77
C GLN A 81 -14.64 -23.62 -37.56
N VAL A 82 -13.56 -23.98 -36.86
CA VAL A 82 -13.61 -24.92 -35.74
C VAL A 82 -13.18 -24.32 -34.40
N ALA A 83 -12.60 -23.11 -34.41
CA ALA A 83 -12.25 -22.38 -33.20
C ALA A 83 -12.27 -20.85 -33.41
N GLY A 84 -12.36 -20.13 -32.29
CA GLY A 84 -12.31 -18.67 -32.22
C GLY A 84 -13.65 -17.97 -32.49
N PRO A 85 -13.67 -16.62 -32.42
CA PRO A 85 -14.87 -15.82 -32.70
C PRO A 85 -15.49 -16.12 -34.07
N ASP A 86 -16.80 -16.30 -34.13
CA ASP A 86 -17.49 -16.66 -35.36
C ASP A 86 -17.44 -15.53 -36.40
N ILE A 87 -16.68 -15.74 -37.49
CA ILE A 87 -16.58 -14.81 -38.62
C ILE A 87 -17.54 -15.16 -39.76
N THR A 88 -18.26 -16.28 -39.64
CA THR A 88 -19.14 -16.83 -40.67
C THR A 88 -20.59 -16.41 -40.51
N LYS A 89 -20.93 -15.63 -39.47
CA LYS A 89 -22.30 -15.17 -39.14
C LYS A 89 -23.26 -16.35 -38.91
N GLY A 90 -22.80 -17.37 -38.22
CA GLY A 90 -23.54 -18.56 -37.83
C GLY A 90 -23.61 -19.66 -38.89
N VAL A 91 -23.00 -19.46 -40.06
CA VAL A 91 -22.99 -20.47 -41.14
C VAL A 91 -22.01 -21.62 -40.85
N GLY A 92 -20.93 -21.33 -40.12
CA GLY A 92 -19.86 -22.25 -39.75
C GLY A 92 -18.88 -22.59 -40.89
N VAL A 93 -19.20 -22.21 -42.14
CA VAL A 93 -18.39 -22.59 -43.32
C VAL A 93 -18.17 -21.45 -44.31
N LEU A 94 -17.00 -21.45 -44.95
CA LEU A 94 -16.67 -20.67 -46.14
C LEU A 94 -16.46 -21.63 -47.33
N ARG A 95 -16.77 -21.17 -48.55
CA ARG A 95 -16.65 -21.99 -49.77
C ARG A 95 -15.79 -21.32 -50.83
N GLY A 96 -15.12 -22.14 -51.61
CA GLY A 96 -14.22 -21.69 -52.69
C GLY A 96 -12.77 -22.01 -52.36
N GLU A 97 -11.93 -21.99 -53.39
CA GLU A 97 -10.49 -22.25 -53.29
C GLU A 97 -9.79 -21.20 -52.42
N THR A 98 -10.16 -19.92 -52.60
CA THR A 98 -9.57 -18.78 -51.89
C THR A 98 -10.63 -17.85 -51.27
N PRO A 99 -11.40 -18.31 -50.27
CA PRO A 99 -12.41 -17.46 -49.64
C PRO A 99 -11.75 -16.34 -48.82
N THR A 100 -12.46 -15.22 -48.69
CA THR A 100 -12.02 -14.07 -47.89
C THR A 100 -13.01 -13.73 -46.78
N PHE A 101 -12.49 -13.18 -45.69
CA PHE A 101 -13.27 -12.67 -44.57
C PHE A 101 -12.55 -11.48 -43.91
N VAL A 102 -13.22 -10.82 -42.95
CA VAL A 102 -12.64 -9.75 -42.13
C VAL A 102 -12.32 -10.34 -40.75
N ALA A 103 -11.08 -10.17 -40.29
CA ALA A 103 -10.66 -10.59 -38.96
C ALA A 103 -11.53 -9.90 -37.89
N PRO A 104 -11.83 -10.57 -36.76
CA PRO A 104 -12.60 -9.96 -35.68
C PRO A 104 -11.88 -8.72 -35.12
N ASP A 105 -12.64 -7.76 -34.60
CA ASP A 105 -12.14 -6.55 -33.94
C ASP A 105 -11.70 -6.85 -32.49
N GLN A 106 -10.89 -7.90 -32.31
CA GLN A 106 -10.29 -8.28 -31.03
C GLN A 106 -9.11 -9.26 -31.24
N VAL A 107 -8.15 -9.24 -30.31
CA VAL A 107 -7.03 -10.18 -30.25
C VAL A 107 -7.52 -11.60 -29.96
N ALA A 108 -7.33 -12.52 -30.92
CA ALA A 108 -7.82 -13.89 -30.85
C ALA A 108 -7.06 -14.84 -31.80
N SER A 109 -7.32 -16.15 -31.70
CA SER A 109 -6.91 -17.13 -32.71
C SER A 109 -8.12 -17.83 -33.31
N LEU A 110 -8.14 -17.97 -34.63
CA LEU A 110 -9.13 -18.72 -35.40
C LEU A 110 -8.49 -20.00 -35.93
N ALA A 111 -9.29 -21.05 -36.09
CA ALA A 111 -8.88 -22.27 -36.79
C ALA A 111 -9.89 -22.65 -37.86
N PHE A 112 -9.38 -23.02 -39.03
CA PHE A 112 -10.18 -23.50 -40.15
C PHE A 112 -9.72 -24.88 -40.60
N GLU A 113 -10.67 -25.77 -40.83
CA GLU A 113 -10.43 -27.07 -41.47
C GLU A 113 -10.87 -27.02 -42.92
N LEU A 114 -9.93 -27.26 -43.84
CA LEU A 114 -10.18 -27.46 -45.25
C LEU A 114 -10.48 -28.94 -45.52
N ARG A 115 -11.59 -29.17 -46.22
CA ARG A 115 -11.85 -30.43 -46.94
C ARG A 115 -11.99 -30.14 -48.42
N VAL A 116 -11.40 -31.00 -49.24
CA VAL A 116 -11.56 -30.97 -50.69
C VAL A 116 -12.29 -32.20 -51.19
N ASP A 117 -13.24 -32.03 -52.10
CA ASP A 117 -14.00 -33.11 -52.74
C ASP A 117 -13.72 -33.09 -54.24
N ASP A 118 -13.28 -34.24 -54.77
CA ASP A 118 -12.91 -34.42 -56.17
C ASP A 118 -14.07 -34.92 -57.06
N GLY A 119 -15.29 -34.96 -56.50
CA GLY A 119 -16.52 -35.48 -57.09
C GLY A 119 -16.74 -36.98 -56.87
N VAL A 120 -15.79 -37.68 -56.26
CA VAL A 120 -15.85 -39.12 -55.95
C VAL A 120 -15.74 -39.35 -54.44
N GLY A 121 -14.88 -38.58 -53.76
CA GLY A 121 -14.72 -38.62 -52.32
C GLY A 121 -14.11 -37.35 -51.72
N GLU A 122 -14.39 -37.15 -50.43
CA GLU A 122 -13.81 -36.06 -49.64
C GLU A 122 -12.43 -36.43 -49.08
N SER A 123 -11.58 -35.42 -48.93
CA SER A 123 -10.31 -35.53 -48.24
C SER A 123 -10.48 -35.69 -46.73
N GLU A 124 -9.42 -36.18 -46.08
CA GLU A 124 -9.20 -35.90 -44.66
C GLU A 124 -9.09 -34.37 -44.44
N PRO A 125 -9.51 -33.85 -43.28
CA PRO A 125 -9.44 -32.43 -43.00
C PRO A 125 -7.98 -32.00 -42.78
N ALA A 126 -7.60 -30.86 -43.35
CA ALA A 126 -6.33 -30.20 -43.06
C ALA A 126 -6.59 -28.84 -42.41
N ARG A 127 -5.75 -28.43 -41.45
CA ARG A 127 -6.03 -27.26 -40.62
C ARG A 127 -5.04 -26.11 -40.84
N VAL A 128 -5.55 -24.88 -40.82
CA VAL A 128 -4.78 -23.63 -40.77
C VAL A 128 -5.27 -22.75 -39.63
N TRP A 129 -4.34 -22.01 -39.01
CA TRP A 129 -4.63 -21.03 -37.98
C TRP A 129 -4.49 -19.59 -38.47
N VAL A 130 -5.30 -18.71 -37.91
CA VAL A 130 -5.18 -17.25 -38.11
C VAL A 130 -5.08 -16.61 -36.74
N SER A 131 -3.92 -16.04 -36.42
CA SER A 131 -3.66 -15.31 -35.19
C SER A 131 -3.84 -13.81 -35.43
N VAL A 132 -4.74 -13.22 -34.64
CA VAL A 132 -5.17 -11.82 -34.75
C VAL A 132 -4.53 -11.03 -33.61
N PHE A 133 -3.81 -9.98 -33.96
CA PHE A 133 -3.12 -9.03 -33.07
C PHE A 133 -3.80 -7.66 -33.16
N GLU A 134 -3.55 -6.74 -32.23
CA GLU A 134 -4.05 -5.36 -32.38
C GLU A 134 -3.47 -4.72 -33.64
N ASP A 135 -2.13 -4.70 -33.73
CA ASP A 135 -1.42 -4.49 -34.97
C ASP A 135 -0.18 -5.39 -35.06
N VAL A 136 -0.15 -6.26 -36.07
CA VAL A 136 0.99 -7.17 -36.29
C VAL A 136 2.29 -6.44 -36.64
N HIS A 137 2.23 -5.18 -37.09
CA HIS A 137 3.41 -4.40 -37.48
C HIS A 137 4.14 -3.75 -36.30
N THR A 138 3.45 -3.55 -35.17
CA THR A 138 3.99 -2.98 -33.93
C THR A 138 4.00 -4.00 -32.78
N ALA A 139 3.71 -5.26 -33.07
CA ALA A 139 3.71 -6.34 -32.09
C ALA A 139 5.12 -6.72 -31.63
N LEU A 140 5.33 -6.71 -30.31
CA LEU A 140 6.53 -7.21 -29.65
C LEU A 140 6.27 -8.59 -29.06
N PHE A 141 7.05 -9.57 -29.49
CA PHE A 141 6.88 -10.98 -29.15
C PHE A 141 7.86 -11.42 -28.06
N VAL A 142 7.35 -12.13 -27.06
CA VAL A 142 8.12 -12.66 -25.93
C VAL A 142 7.91 -14.17 -25.83
N ALA A 143 9.00 -14.93 -25.75
CA ALA A 143 8.95 -16.38 -25.57
C ALA A 143 10.16 -16.85 -24.73
N ALA A 144 9.91 -17.30 -23.51
CA ALA A 144 10.98 -17.63 -22.55
C ALA A 144 12.03 -18.63 -23.08
N VAL A 145 11.60 -19.61 -23.87
CA VAL A 145 12.48 -20.71 -24.34
C VAL A 145 13.11 -20.41 -25.71
N ALA A 146 12.36 -19.76 -26.61
CA ALA A 146 12.80 -19.51 -27.98
C ALA A 146 13.44 -18.12 -28.16
N GLY A 147 13.22 -17.22 -27.20
CA GLY A 147 13.70 -15.84 -27.24
C GLY A 147 15.08 -15.65 -26.64
N ASP A 148 15.60 -14.45 -26.83
CA ASP A 148 16.91 -14.02 -26.35
C ASP A 148 16.87 -12.52 -26.03
N ASP A 149 17.31 -12.10 -24.84
CA ASP A 149 17.26 -10.68 -24.45
C ASP A 149 18.44 -9.84 -24.94
N GLU A 150 19.54 -10.49 -25.35
CA GLU A 150 20.73 -9.84 -25.89
C GLU A 150 20.60 -9.59 -27.39
N ILE A 151 20.08 -10.56 -28.14
CA ILE A 151 20.01 -10.53 -29.60
C ILE A 151 18.61 -10.67 -30.19
N GLY A 152 17.59 -10.95 -29.38
CA GLY A 152 16.20 -10.94 -29.81
C GLY A 152 15.80 -9.57 -30.33
N LEU A 153 14.94 -9.58 -31.35
CA LEU A 153 14.45 -8.36 -32.02
C LEU A 153 13.00 -8.05 -31.66
N GLY A 154 12.39 -8.85 -30.79
CA GLY A 154 10.97 -8.73 -30.45
C GLY A 154 10.04 -9.16 -31.59
N THR A 155 10.53 -9.87 -32.61
CA THR A 155 9.69 -10.40 -33.70
C THR A 155 9.23 -11.83 -33.38
N ALA A 156 8.19 -12.30 -34.07
CA ALA A 156 7.67 -13.66 -33.87
C ALA A 156 8.72 -14.77 -34.07
N ASP A 157 9.71 -14.56 -34.96
CA ASP A 157 10.81 -15.49 -35.26
C ASP A 157 12.07 -15.27 -34.40
N ALA A 158 12.20 -14.08 -33.79
CA ALA A 158 13.31 -13.71 -32.91
C ALA A 158 12.79 -12.95 -31.68
N PRO A 159 12.00 -13.60 -30.82
CA PRO A 159 11.33 -12.95 -29.69
C PRO A 159 12.34 -12.56 -28.59
N PHE A 160 11.92 -11.67 -27.69
CA PHE A 160 12.61 -11.47 -26.42
C PHE A 160 12.39 -12.67 -25.50
N ALA A 161 13.31 -12.89 -24.56
CA ALA A 161 13.20 -13.96 -23.56
C ALA A 161 12.41 -13.53 -22.31
N SER A 162 12.41 -12.25 -21.95
CA SER A 162 11.70 -11.71 -20.77
C SER A 162 10.70 -10.60 -21.13
N LEU A 163 9.69 -10.44 -20.29
CA LEU A 163 8.73 -9.35 -20.35
C LEU A 163 9.40 -8.02 -20.02
N GLY A 164 10.24 -7.96 -18.98
CA GLY A 164 10.95 -6.73 -18.62
C GLY A 164 11.82 -6.20 -19.77
N ARG A 165 12.46 -7.09 -20.54
CA ARG A 165 13.21 -6.70 -21.74
C ARG A 165 12.32 -6.13 -22.84
N ALA A 166 11.13 -6.69 -23.03
CA ALA A 166 10.17 -6.24 -24.03
C ALA A 166 9.58 -4.88 -23.68
N LEU A 167 9.18 -4.66 -22.42
CA LEU A 167 8.71 -3.37 -21.94
C LEU A 167 9.77 -2.28 -22.09
N ALA A 168 11.04 -2.59 -21.78
CA ALA A 168 12.15 -1.68 -22.02
C ALA A 168 12.47 -1.43 -23.51
N ALA A 169 11.93 -2.26 -24.42
CA ALA A 169 12.08 -2.11 -25.86
C ALA A 169 10.98 -1.25 -26.50
N VAL A 170 9.86 -1.02 -25.80
CA VAL A 170 8.76 -0.20 -26.29
C VAL A 170 9.25 1.23 -26.49
N THR A 171 9.01 1.76 -27.68
CA THR A 171 9.37 3.11 -28.12
C THR A 171 8.19 3.91 -28.65
N ASP A 172 7.08 3.26 -28.98
CA ASP A 172 5.84 3.88 -29.43
C ASP A 172 4.67 3.41 -28.56
N ALA A 173 3.72 4.31 -28.30
CA ALA A 173 2.52 4.04 -27.51
C ALA A 173 1.52 3.10 -28.20
N GLN A 174 1.80 2.67 -29.45
CA GLN A 174 1.04 1.67 -30.19
C GLN A 174 1.74 0.31 -30.27
N GLU A 175 2.88 0.14 -29.60
CA GLU A 175 3.54 -1.17 -29.49
C GLU A 175 2.96 -1.96 -28.33
N ASP A 176 2.54 -3.20 -28.64
CA ASP A 176 1.91 -4.13 -27.70
C ASP A 176 2.76 -5.37 -27.51
N VAL A 177 2.68 -5.95 -26.32
CA VAL A 177 3.49 -7.11 -25.92
C VAL A 177 2.66 -8.38 -25.93
N TYR A 178 3.15 -9.42 -26.61
CA TYR A 178 2.50 -10.72 -26.76
C TYR A 178 3.38 -11.83 -26.16
N LEU A 179 2.90 -12.49 -25.12
CA LEU A 179 3.66 -13.47 -24.35
C LEU A 179 3.25 -14.91 -24.65
N MET A 180 4.21 -15.70 -25.11
CA MET A 180 4.10 -17.14 -25.21
C MET A 180 4.26 -17.80 -23.84
N THR A 181 3.25 -18.55 -23.42
CA THR A 181 3.27 -19.31 -22.16
C THR A 181 4.47 -20.26 -22.14
N PRO A 182 5.34 -20.19 -21.12
CA PRO A 182 6.43 -21.13 -20.97
C PRO A 182 5.87 -22.56 -20.81
N GLY A 183 6.57 -23.56 -21.36
CA GLY A 183 6.17 -24.96 -21.23
C GLY A 183 6.23 -25.46 -19.77
N ASP A 184 5.62 -26.62 -19.52
CA ASP A 184 5.74 -27.36 -18.26
C ASP A 184 5.30 -26.62 -16.98
N GLY A 185 4.40 -25.62 -17.11
CA GLY A 185 3.92 -24.81 -16.00
C GLY A 185 4.97 -23.86 -15.43
N ALA A 186 6.02 -23.55 -16.19
CA ALA A 186 7.01 -22.55 -15.81
C ALA A 186 6.43 -21.13 -15.89
N HIS A 187 6.96 -20.25 -15.05
CA HIS A 187 6.62 -18.83 -15.00
C HIS A 187 7.73 -18.01 -15.67
N TYR A 188 7.39 -16.82 -16.18
CA TYR A 188 8.37 -15.77 -16.41
C TYR A 188 8.85 -15.24 -15.06
N ASP A 189 10.14 -15.41 -14.73
CA ASP A 189 10.73 -14.86 -13.51
C ASP A 189 11.19 -13.41 -13.77
N GLU A 190 10.35 -12.46 -13.36
CA GLU A 190 10.58 -11.02 -13.46
C GLU A 190 10.83 -10.39 -12.08
N THR A 191 11.08 -11.19 -11.05
CA THR A 191 11.19 -10.73 -9.64
C THR A 191 12.36 -9.78 -9.38
N ALA A 192 13.35 -9.75 -10.28
CA ALA A 192 14.53 -8.91 -10.18
C ALA A 192 14.35 -7.49 -10.75
N ALA A 193 13.26 -7.22 -11.47
CA ALA A 193 13.04 -5.96 -12.17
C ALA A 193 11.62 -5.41 -11.97
N ALA A 194 11.54 -4.09 -11.96
CA ALA A 194 10.26 -3.40 -12.02
C ALA A 194 9.62 -3.56 -13.40
N LEU A 195 8.39 -4.08 -13.45
CA LEU A 195 7.61 -4.19 -14.69
C LEU A 195 6.83 -2.89 -14.95
N GLU A 196 7.56 -1.89 -15.44
CA GLU A 196 7.03 -0.58 -15.81
C GLU A 196 6.47 -0.62 -17.24
N ILE A 197 5.17 -0.38 -17.39
CA ILE A 197 4.45 -0.38 -18.66
C ILE A 197 4.38 1.06 -19.18
N PRO A 198 4.94 1.34 -20.37
CA PRO A 198 4.78 2.63 -21.03
C PRO A 198 3.32 2.93 -21.37
N ALA A 199 2.97 4.22 -21.50
CA ALA A 199 1.61 4.61 -21.87
C ALA A 199 1.20 4.01 -23.22
N GLY A 200 -0.04 3.51 -23.31
CA GLY A 200 -0.60 2.98 -24.56
C GLY A 200 -0.28 1.52 -24.85
N THR A 201 0.66 0.89 -24.12
CA THR A 201 1.01 -0.52 -24.33
C THR A 201 -0.02 -1.48 -23.73
N SER A 202 -0.53 -2.38 -24.57
CA SER A 202 -1.29 -3.56 -24.14
C SER A 202 -0.38 -4.76 -23.91
N ILE A 203 -0.82 -5.68 -23.05
CA ILE A 203 -0.13 -6.93 -22.70
C ILE A 203 -1.08 -8.11 -22.89
N TYR A 204 -0.69 -9.04 -23.75
CA TYR A 204 -1.48 -10.21 -24.11
C TYR A 204 -0.72 -11.50 -23.80
N GLY A 205 -1.19 -12.25 -22.80
CA GLY A 205 -0.81 -13.63 -22.56
C GLY A 205 -1.74 -14.63 -23.28
N GLY A 206 -1.52 -15.91 -23.03
CA GLY A 206 -2.36 -17.00 -23.55
C GLY A 206 -1.76 -17.74 -24.75
N TYR A 207 -0.59 -17.35 -25.25
CA TYR A 207 -0.07 -17.88 -26.50
C TYR A 207 0.70 -19.20 -26.32
N GLY A 208 0.35 -20.21 -27.09
CA GLY A 208 1.11 -21.45 -27.22
C GLY A 208 2.02 -21.46 -28.46
N PRO A 209 2.64 -22.60 -28.78
CA PRO A 209 3.45 -22.77 -29.98
C PRO A 209 2.71 -22.37 -31.26
N GLY A 210 3.41 -21.63 -32.13
CA GLY A 210 2.81 -21.06 -33.35
C GLY A 210 1.94 -19.83 -33.09
N TRP A 211 2.13 -19.15 -31.95
CA TRP A 211 1.39 -17.94 -31.57
C TRP A 211 -0.13 -18.14 -31.58
N ARG A 212 -0.58 -19.29 -31.08
CA ARG A 212 -2.00 -19.66 -30.97
C ARG A 212 -2.51 -19.32 -29.58
N ARG A 213 -3.51 -18.46 -29.48
CA ARG A 213 -4.02 -17.92 -28.22
C ARG A 213 -5.15 -18.76 -27.65
N ASP A 214 -5.04 -19.13 -26.38
CA ASP A 214 -6.08 -19.80 -25.57
C ASP A 214 -6.07 -19.25 -24.13
N VAL A 215 -6.85 -18.20 -23.88
CA VAL A 215 -6.91 -17.55 -22.55
C VAL A 215 -7.65 -18.38 -21.49
N ALA A 216 -8.49 -19.33 -21.93
CA ALA A 216 -9.25 -20.17 -21.02
C ALA A 216 -8.34 -21.21 -20.35
N ASN A 217 -7.43 -21.81 -21.12
CA ASN A 217 -6.63 -22.95 -20.66
C ASN A 217 -5.12 -22.70 -20.58
N ASN A 218 -4.61 -21.57 -21.10
CA ASN A 218 -3.17 -21.35 -21.27
C ASN A 218 -2.72 -19.95 -20.82
N LYS A 219 -3.31 -19.38 -19.75
CA LYS A 219 -2.87 -18.09 -19.20
C LYS A 219 -1.35 -18.07 -18.96
N THR A 220 -0.70 -16.99 -19.35
CA THR A 220 0.76 -16.87 -19.24
C THR A 220 1.16 -16.52 -17.81
N ALA A 221 1.88 -17.41 -17.13
CA ALA A 221 2.28 -17.21 -15.74
C ALA A 221 3.52 -16.29 -15.62
N ILE A 222 3.45 -15.30 -14.72
CA ILE A 222 4.49 -14.28 -14.50
C ILE A 222 4.68 -14.10 -12.99
N ASP A 223 5.91 -14.24 -12.51
CA ASP A 223 6.32 -13.87 -11.15
C ASP A 223 6.96 -12.48 -11.19
N SER A 224 6.42 -11.51 -10.45
CA SER A 224 6.93 -10.13 -10.42
C SER A 224 7.48 -9.73 -9.06
N ASP A 225 8.17 -8.58 -9.01
CA ASP A 225 8.41 -7.88 -7.74
C ASP A 225 7.08 -7.47 -7.07
N HIS A 226 7.17 -6.91 -5.86
CA HIS A 226 6.00 -6.46 -5.09
C HIS A 226 5.22 -5.30 -5.75
N GLY A 227 5.75 -4.69 -6.81
CA GLY A 227 5.12 -3.58 -7.53
C GLY A 227 4.31 -4.01 -8.76
N GLY A 228 4.29 -5.31 -9.08
CA GLY A 228 3.45 -5.87 -10.13
C GLY A 228 3.62 -5.20 -11.50
N LEU A 229 2.53 -5.18 -12.26
CA LEU A 229 2.43 -4.49 -13.54
C LEU A 229 1.97 -3.04 -13.32
N ARG A 230 2.84 -2.07 -13.60
CA ARG A 230 2.55 -0.67 -13.31
C ARG A 230 2.66 0.21 -14.55
N TYR A 231 1.57 0.85 -14.93
CA TYR A 231 1.64 1.96 -15.88
C TYR A 231 2.34 3.14 -15.22
N VAL A 232 3.46 3.57 -15.79
CA VAL A 232 4.28 4.68 -15.26
C VAL A 232 3.94 6.04 -15.85
N GLU A 233 3.08 6.04 -16.87
CA GLU A 233 2.58 7.21 -17.56
C GLU A 233 1.05 7.14 -17.68
N ALA A 234 0.43 8.30 -17.90
CA ALA A 234 -1.02 8.41 -18.04
C ALA A 234 -1.53 7.60 -19.25
N ILE A 235 -2.65 6.91 -19.09
CA ILE A 235 -3.28 6.13 -20.14
C ILE A 235 -3.98 7.09 -21.11
N GLU A 236 -3.37 7.38 -22.26
CA GLU A 236 -3.95 8.27 -23.28
C GLU A 236 -4.62 7.52 -24.44
N PHE A 237 -4.36 6.22 -24.56
CA PHE A 237 -4.93 5.34 -25.57
C PHE A 237 -5.68 4.20 -24.91
N ALA A 238 -6.56 3.51 -25.65
CA ALA A 238 -7.18 2.30 -25.13
C ALA A 238 -6.09 1.23 -24.96
N THR A 239 -5.98 0.65 -23.77
CA THR A 239 -5.00 -0.40 -23.46
C THR A 239 -5.66 -1.57 -22.79
N GLU A 240 -5.06 -2.74 -22.96
CA GLU A 240 -5.58 -3.98 -22.41
C GLU A 240 -4.48 -4.81 -21.76
N ILE A 241 -4.79 -5.39 -20.60
CA ILE A 241 -4.03 -6.49 -20.01
C ILE A 241 -4.92 -7.73 -20.00
N SER A 242 -4.54 -8.78 -20.74
CA SER A 242 -5.34 -10.00 -20.78
C SER A 242 -4.60 -11.33 -20.97
N GLY A 243 -5.17 -12.39 -20.40
CA GLY A 243 -4.69 -13.76 -20.57
C GLY A 243 -3.42 -14.07 -19.77
N ILE A 244 -3.16 -13.37 -18.66
CA ILE A 244 -2.00 -13.62 -17.79
C ILE A 244 -2.41 -14.21 -16.44
N ALA A 245 -1.48 -14.92 -15.81
CA ALA A 245 -1.54 -15.33 -14.41
C ALA A 245 -0.38 -14.67 -13.67
N LEU A 246 -0.64 -13.51 -13.07
CA LEU A 246 0.33 -12.67 -12.37
C LEU A 246 0.42 -13.09 -10.89
N TRP A 247 1.62 -13.42 -10.45
CA TRP A 247 1.99 -13.70 -9.07
C TRP A 247 2.95 -12.61 -8.59
N VAL A 248 2.44 -11.71 -7.76
CA VAL A 248 3.21 -10.59 -7.21
C VAL A 248 3.79 -11.00 -5.87
N ALA A 249 5.11 -10.84 -5.72
CA ALA A 249 5.80 -11.16 -4.47
C ALA A 249 5.30 -10.33 -3.29
N ASP A 250 5.51 -10.85 -2.07
CA ASP A 250 5.30 -10.09 -0.83
C ASP A 250 6.13 -8.80 -0.84
N ALA A 251 5.59 -7.74 -0.24
CA ALA A 251 6.36 -6.53 -0.02
C ALA A 251 7.51 -6.83 0.96
N PRO A 252 8.76 -6.44 0.66
CA PRO A 252 9.90 -6.83 1.47
C PRO A 252 9.93 -6.16 2.86
N GLU A 253 9.26 -5.02 3.00
CA GLU A 253 9.24 -4.19 4.20
C GLU A 253 7.79 -3.87 4.59
N ALA A 254 7.56 -3.66 5.88
CA ALA A 254 6.22 -3.40 6.41
C ALA A 254 5.62 -2.04 5.98
N ASP A 255 6.44 -1.11 5.47
CA ASP A 255 6.03 0.20 4.94
C ASP A 255 5.92 0.24 3.41
N ALA A 256 6.14 -0.90 2.73
CA ALA A 256 6.02 -1.02 1.28
C ALA A 256 4.66 -1.59 0.88
N ASP A 257 4.07 -1.02 -0.17
CA ASP A 257 2.83 -1.54 -0.77
C ASP A 257 3.12 -2.80 -1.62
N ALA A 258 2.15 -3.72 -1.65
CA ALA A 258 2.10 -4.81 -2.63
C ALA A 258 1.02 -4.49 -3.69
N LEU A 259 1.38 -4.45 -4.97
CA LEU A 259 0.53 -3.97 -6.05
C LEU A 259 0.44 -5.00 -7.17
N GLY A 260 -0.78 -5.40 -7.55
CA GLY A 260 -1.03 -6.28 -8.70
C GLY A 260 -0.92 -5.55 -10.03
N ILE A 261 -2.00 -4.92 -10.46
CA ILE A 261 -2.02 -4.03 -11.63
C ILE A 261 -2.31 -2.61 -11.16
N SER A 262 -1.47 -1.64 -11.52
CA SER A 262 -1.71 -0.24 -11.17
C SER A 262 -1.68 0.69 -12.38
N ALA A 263 -2.66 1.58 -12.46
CA ALA A 263 -2.76 2.63 -13.47
C ALA A 263 -3.21 3.95 -12.87
N SER A 264 -2.63 5.04 -13.37
CA SER A 264 -2.89 6.38 -12.87
C SER A 264 -2.97 7.40 -13.98
N GLY A 265 -4.03 8.20 -13.99
CA GLY A 265 -4.18 9.33 -14.92
C GLY A 265 -4.52 8.92 -16.36
N GLY A 266 -5.13 9.84 -17.09
CA GLY A 266 -5.22 9.80 -18.55
C GLY A 266 -6.64 9.78 -19.10
N SER A 267 -6.75 10.08 -20.40
CA SER A 267 -8.03 10.19 -21.11
C SER A 267 -8.48 8.90 -21.80
N GLY A 268 -7.64 7.87 -21.80
CA GLY A 268 -7.86 6.57 -22.42
C GLY A 268 -8.67 5.60 -21.55
N SER A 269 -8.84 4.39 -22.07
CA SER A 269 -9.57 3.30 -21.43
C SER A 269 -8.62 2.20 -21.03
N LEU A 270 -8.70 1.72 -19.79
CA LEU A 270 -8.01 0.53 -19.33
C LEU A 270 -8.96 -0.66 -19.32
N VAL A 271 -8.59 -1.74 -20.00
CA VAL A 271 -9.27 -3.04 -19.93
C VAL A 271 -8.38 -4.04 -19.21
N VAL A 272 -8.90 -4.66 -18.15
CA VAL A 272 -8.25 -5.79 -17.47
C VAL A 272 -9.19 -6.97 -17.60
N ARG A 273 -8.82 -7.97 -18.39
CA ARG A 273 -9.69 -9.14 -18.63
C ARG A 273 -9.00 -10.49 -18.69
N ASP A 274 -9.72 -11.55 -18.35
CA ASP A 274 -9.24 -12.93 -18.45
C ASP A 274 -7.91 -13.16 -17.69
N ASN A 275 -7.74 -12.53 -16.53
CA ASN A 275 -6.50 -12.64 -15.75
C ASN A 275 -6.69 -13.41 -14.44
N GLN A 276 -5.61 -14.01 -13.95
CA GLN A 276 -5.45 -14.40 -12.56
C GLN A 276 -4.41 -13.48 -11.93
N ILE A 277 -4.75 -12.81 -10.83
CA ILE A 277 -3.90 -11.81 -10.19
C ILE A 277 -3.82 -12.18 -8.71
N HIS A 278 -2.67 -12.67 -8.28
CA HIS A 278 -2.37 -13.01 -6.90
C HIS A 278 -1.35 -12.04 -6.34
N VAL A 279 -1.77 -11.21 -5.40
CA VAL A 279 -0.90 -10.23 -4.75
C VAL A 279 -0.46 -10.72 -3.39
N GLY A 280 0.86 -10.65 -3.16
CA GLY A 280 1.48 -11.00 -1.89
C GLY A 280 1.06 -10.11 -0.72
N ASP A 281 1.53 -10.51 0.45
CA ASP A 281 1.30 -9.82 1.71
C ASP A 281 2.25 -8.62 1.84
N VAL A 282 1.86 -7.64 2.64
CA VAL A 282 2.79 -6.60 3.10
C VAL A 282 3.75 -7.21 4.12
N GLY A 283 5.03 -6.79 4.07
CA GLY A 283 6.09 -7.36 4.88
C GLY A 283 5.81 -7.33 6.39
N GLU A 284 6.33 -8.30 7.11
CA GLU A 284 6.16 -8.38 8.56
C GLU A 284 6.82 -7.20 9.27
N GLY A 285 6.16 -6.65 10.30
CA GLY A 285 6.71 -5.60 11.14
C GLY A 285 5.68 -4.54 11.49
N ARG A 286 5.93 -3.83 12.59
CA ARG A 286 5.09 -2.73 13.08
C ARG A 286 5.74 -1.41 12.77
N VAL A 287 5.14 -0.61 11.89
CA VAL A 287 5.73 0.63 11.37
C VAL A 287 4.77 1.81 11.42
N ALA A 288 5.32 3.02 11.42
CA ALA A 288 4.50 4.22 11.58
C ALA A 288 3.56 4.51 10.38
N ALA A 289 3.90 3.98 9.20
CA ALA A 289 3.14 4.11 7.97
C ALA A 289 3.16 2.76 7.23
N PRO A 290 2.31 1.79 7.64
CA PRO A 290 2.31 0.49 7.01
C PRO A 290 1.81 0.54 5.57
N GLY A 291 2.39 -0.34 4.75
CA GLY A 291 1.96 -0.57 3.37
C GLY A 291 0.61 -1.27 3.29
N SER A 292 0.01 -1.23 2.12
CA SER A 292 -1.25 -1.89 1.80
C SER A 292 -1.09 -2.83 0.61
N SER A 293 -1.95 -3.85 0.53
CA SER A 293 -2.00 -4.78 -0.60
C SER A 293 -3.19 -4.46 -1.49
N TYR A 294 -2.93 -4.31 -2.79
CA TYR A 294 -3.94 -3.96 -3.80
C TYR A 294 -3.91 -4.95 -4.97
N GLY A 295 -5.04 -5.60 -5.26
CA GLY A 295 -5.18 -6.46 -6.44
C GLY A 295 -5.11 -5.66 -7.74
N VAL A 296 -6.04 -4.74 -7.93
CA VAL A 296 -6.05 -3.78 -9.05
C VAL A 296 -6.31 -2.39 -8.52
N LEU A 297 -5.41 -1.44 -8.82
CA LEU A 297 -5.48 -0.05 -8.39
C LEU A 297 -5.59 0.86 -9.62
N VAL A 298 -6.74 1.49 -9.79
CA VAL A 298 -6.99 2.46 -10.87
C VAL A 298 -7.38 3.78 -10.26
N HIS A 299 -6.66 4.85 -10.62
CA HIS A 299 -7.08 6.19 -10.26
C HIS A 299 -6.92 7.22 -11.38
N ASP A 300 -7.86 8.15 -11.48
CA ASP A 300 -7.87 9.27 -12.43
C ASP A 300 -7.80 8.85 -13.92
N VAL A 301 -8.35 7.68 -14.25
CA VAL A 301 -8.46 7.17 -15.64
C VAL A 301 -9.88 7.41 -16.15
N ALA A 302 -10.04 7.80 -17.42
CA ALA A 302 -11.36 8.09 -17.97
C ALA A 302 -12.31 6.88 -17.94
N ASN A 303 -11.85 5.70 -18.36
CA ASN A 303 -12.66 4.49 -18.40
C ASN A 303 -11.91 3.27 -17.84
N ALA A 304 -12.58 2.44 -17.05
CA ALA A 304 -12.02 1.18 -16.55
C ALA A 304 -13.00 0.01 -16.74
N VAL A 305 -12.58 -1.04 -17.46
CA VAL A 305 -13.35 -2.26 -17.69
C VAL A 305 -12.60 -3.43 -17.05
N ILE A 306 -13.16 -3.97 -15.98
CA ILE A 306 -12.57 -5.08 -15.21
C ILE A 306 -13.50 -6.29 -15.36
N VAL A 307 -13.14 -7.25 -16.21
CA VAL A 307 -14.04 -8.38 -16.54
C VAL A 307 -13.36 -9.74 -16.55
N ASP A 308 -14.06 -10.80 -16.13
CA ASP A 308 -13.56 -12.18 -16.21
C ASP A 308 -12.20 -12.41 -15.50
N ASN A 309 -11.92 -11.68 -14.41
CA ASN A 309 -10.68 -11.83 -13.66
C ASN A 309 -10.88 -12.63 -12.36
N GLU A 310 -9.81 -13.30 -11.92
CA GLU A 310 -9.64 -13.79 -10.55
C GLU A 310 -8.60 -12.89 -9.86
N ILE A 311 -9.02 -12.12 -8.86
CA ILE A 311 -8.21 -11.12 -8.17
C ILE A 311 -8.13 -11.47 -6.69
N TYR A 312 -6.91 -11.63 -6.18
CA TYR A 312 -6.62 -11.86 -4.77
C TYR A 312 -5.63 -10.83 -4.24
N ALA A 313 -6.03 -10.07 -3.22
CA ALA A 313 -5.13 -9.17 -2.49
C ALA A 313 -4.66 -9.81 -1.17
N GLY A 314 -3.38 -9.67 -0.85
CA GLY A 314 -2.75 -10.15 0.37
C GLY A 314 -3.04 -9.28 1.60
N ASN A 315 -2.38 -9.58 2.72
CA ASN A 315 -2.57 -8.91 4.00
C ASN A 315 -1.99 -7.48 4.00
N GLY A 316 -2.67 -6.55 4.68
CA GLY A 316 -2.12 -5.21 4.95
C GLY A 316 -1.10 -5.21 6.09
N GLY A 317 -0.19 -4.22 6.11
CA GLY A 317 0.88 -4.13 7.11
C GLY A 317 0.41 -3.67 8.50
N ASP A 318 1.16 -4.02 9.56
CA ASP A 318 0.81 -3.64 10.93
C ASP A 318 1.29 -2.23 11.32
N GLY A 319 0.44 -1.52 12.06
CA GLY A 319 0.74 -0.22 12.65
C GLY A 319 1.75 -0.30 13.80
N GLY A 320 2.65 0.68 13.83
CA GLY A 320 3.68 0.90 14.84
C GLY A 320 3.13 1.35 16.19
N ASP A 321 3.72 0.86 17.27
CA ASP A 321 3.36 1.29 18.62
C ASP A 321 3.85 2.73 18.89
N GLY A 322 3.04 3.49 19.62
CA GLY A 322 3.38 4.80 20.12
C GLY A 322 4.45 4.73 21.21
N GLY A 323 5.38 5.68 21.20
CA GLY A 323 6.39 5.81 22.25
C GLY A 323 5.85 6.42 23.55
N ASP A 324 6.42 6.02 24.68
CA ASP A 324 6.10 6.60 25.98
C ASP A 324 6.49 8.09 26.08
N GLY A 325 5.75 8.82 26.90
CA GLY A 325 6.05 10.21 27.24
C GLY A 325 7.39 10.39 27.96
N ARG A 326 7.86 11.63 28.04
CA ARG A 326 9.10 11.98 28.77
C ARG A 326 8.81 12.47 30.19
N SER A 327 9.54 11.94 31.17
CA SER A 327 9.34 12.34 32.57
C SER A 327 9.62 13.83 32.77
N GLY A 328 8.78 14.49 33.56
CA GLY A 328 8.99 15.90 33.91
C GLY A 328 10.22 16.09 34.79
N GLY A 329 10.95 17.18 34.59
CA GLY A 329 12.01 17.62 35.49
C GLY A 329 11.51 17.98 36.90
N THR A 330 12.32 17.69 37.92
CA THR A 330 12.02 18.09 39.31
C THR A 330 12.31 19.57 39.53
N GLY A 331 11.41 20.30 40.18
CA GLY A 331 11.59 21.72 40.49
C GLY A 331 12.77 21.99 41.43
N ALA A 332 13.45 23.14 41.29
CA ALA A 332 14.58 23.47 42.16
C ALA A 332 14.14 23.88 43.57
N ARG A 333 15.01 23.61 44.54
CA ARG A 333 14.77 23.99 45.94
C ARG A 333 14.85 25.51 46.13
N GLY A 334 13.96 26.05 46.97
CA GLY A 334 14.00 27.45 47.37
C GLY A 334 15.26 27.81 48.16
N ALA A 335 15.75 29.03 48.02
CA ALA A 335 16.97 29.46 48.70
C ALA A 335 16.76 29.61 50.23
N ASN A 336 17.73 29.15 51.01
CA ASN A 336 17.75 29.37 52.46
C ASN A 336 17.96 30.86 52.79
N ALA A 337 17.27 31.37 53.80
CA ALA A 337 17.43 32.74 54.26
C ALA A 337 18.77 32.97 54.96
N SER A 338 19.33 34.17 54.80
CA SER A 338 20.57 34.56 55.47
C SER A 338 20.33 35.35 56.77
N GLY A 339 21.34 35.34 57.63
CA GLY A 339 21.45 36.13 58.85
C GLY A 339 21.50 37.65 58.64
N SER A 340 21.36 38.17 57.41
CA SER A 340 21.41 39.61 57.10
C SER A 340 20.36 40.16 56.11
N GLY A 341 19.53 39.33 55.46
CA GLY A 341 18.51 39.82 54.51
C GLY A 341 17.46 38.78 54.09
N ASN A 342 16.57 39.16 53.15
CA ASN A 342 15.57 38.26 52.55
C ASN A 342 16.26 37.25 51.62
N ALA A 343 15.80 35.99 51.60
CA ALA A 343 16.17 35.05 50.53
C ALA A 343 15.37 35.31 49.26
N ALA A 344 16.02 35.17 48.10
CA ALA A 344 15.29 35.00 46.84
C ALA A 344 14.43 33.72 46.89
N GLY A 345 13.36 33.67 46.11
CA GLY A 345 12.65 32.40 45.86
C GLY A 345 13.55 31.43 45.09
N GLY A 346 13.13 30.17 44.94
CA GLY A 346 13.73 29.30 43.91
C GLY A 346 13.69 30.02 42.55
N SER A 347 14.80 29.97 41.82
CA SER A 347 14.86 30.42 40.42
C SER A 347 15.60 29.38 39.57
N GLY A 348 14.87 28.75 38.67
CA GLY A 348 15.26 27.59 37.88
C GLY A 348 14.17 27.32 36.84
N THR A 349 14.55 26.78 35.68
CA THR A 349 13.64 26.44 34.58
C THR A 349 13.62 24.93 34.36
N PRO A 350 12.55 24.32 33.79
CA PRO A 350 11.11 24.71 33.74
C PRO A 350 10.22 24.29 34.96
N GLY A 351 9.16 25.06 35.21
CA GLY A 351 8.21 24.98 36.36
C GLY A 351 7.77 26.39 36.80
N ARG A 352 6.65 26.60 37.51
CA ARG A 352 6.30 27.95 38.02
C ARG A 352 7.26 28.36 39.14
N ASP A 353 7.85 29.56 39.03
CA ASP A 353 8.84 30.11 39.97
C ASP A 353 8.34 30.16 41.44
N GLY A 354 9.22 29.86 42.38
CA GLY A 354 8.95 29.96 43.82
C GLY A 354 8.92 31.41 44.33
N GLY A 355 8.09 31.69 45.35
CA GLY A 355 7.95 33.01 45.97
C GLY A 355 9.17 33.45 46.79
N ARG A 356 9.48 34.76 46.78
CA ARG A 356 10.59 35.35 47.58
C ARG A 356 10.29 35.34 49.09
N GLY A 357 11.32 35.10 49.90
CA GLY A 357 11.20 35.10 51.36
C GLY A 357 10.90 36.50 51.96
N GLY A 358 10.23 36.51 53.11
CA GLY A 358 9.78 37.72 53.81
C GLY A 358 10.89 38.49 54.51
N SER A 359 10.68 39.81 54.64
CA SER A 359 11.64 40.71 55.27
C SER A 359 11.65 40.66 56.78
N ARG A 360 12.85 40.88 57.33
CA ARG A 360 13.11 40.93 58.77
C ARG A 360 12.28 42.02 59.45
N GLY A 361 11.86 41.79 60.68
CA GLY A 361 11.28 42.85 61.52
C GLY A 361 12.34 43.85 61.98
N SER A 362 12.12 45.15 61.72
CA SER A 362 13.02 46.24 62.09
C SER A 362 12.42 47.10 63.21
N GLY A 363 13.20 47.36 64.27
CA GLY A 363 12.84 48.25 65.39
C GLY A 363 12.26 47.54 66.62
N PRO A 364 12.29 48.17 67.82
CA PRO A 364 11.78 47.58 69.05
C PRO A 364 10.25 47.38 68.99
N GLY A 365 9.81 46.12 69.07
CA GLY A 365 8.39 45.76 68.92
C GLY A 365 7.87 45.74 67.47
N GLY A 366 8.75 45.84 66.48
CA GLY A 366 8.41 45.79 65.06
C GLY A 366 7.95 44.40 64.60
N GLY A 367 6.82 44.32 63.90
CA GLY A 367 6.36 43.09 63.25
C GLY A 367 7.30 42.64 62.13
N GLY A 368 7.39 41.33 61.87
CA GLY A 368 8.07 40.80 60.69
C GLY A 368 7.32 41.18 59.41
N GLY A 369 8.04 41.35 58.30
CA GLY A 369 7.44 41.56 56.98
C GLY A 369 6.79 40.28 56.46
N GLY A 370 5.68 40.42 55.71
CA GLY A 370 5.05 39.30 55.02
C GLY A 370 5.99 38.66 53.98
N GLY A 371 5.84 37.36 53.76
CA GLY A 371 6.48 36.67 52.64
C GLY A 371 6.01 37.22 51.29
N GLY A 372 6.85 37.13 50.26
CA GLY A 372 6.42 37.40 48.89
C GLY A 372 5.48 36.30 48.40
N ASN A 373 4.41 36.67 47.69
CA ASN A 373 3.57 35.71 46.97
C ASN A 373 4.40 35.07 45.83
N GLY A 374 4.14 33.81 45.52
CA GLY A 374 4.58 33.23 44.25
C GLY A 374 4.06 34.06 43.08
N VAL A 375 4.87 34.24 42.03
CA VAL A 375 4.47 35.07 40.87
C VAL A 375 3.62 34.21 39.92
N GLY A 376 2.36 34.57 39.71
CA GLY A 376 1.48 33.95 38.71
C GLY A 376 0.18 34.74 38.55
N ALA A 377 -0.13 35.15 37.32
CA ALA A 377 -1.35 35.91 37.01
C ALA A 377 -2.61 35.04 37.12
N ALA A 378 -3.74 35.66 37.46
CA ALA A 378 -5.04 35.00 37.59
C ALA A 378 -5.51 34.46 36.22
N GLY A 379 -5.54 33.14 36.06
CA GLY A 379 -6.05 32.46 34.86
C GLY A 379 -6.02 30.94 34.94
N ASP A 380 -4.91 30.36 35.41
CA ASP A 380 -4.64 28.92 35.27
C ASP A 380 -4.52 28.20 36.63
N ARG A 381 -5.23 27.08 36.79
CA ARG A 381 -5.44 26.35 38.05
C ARG A 381 -4.15 25.67 38.57
N GLY A 382 -3.35 26.44 39.28
CA GLY A 382 -2.19 25.97 40.05
C GLY A 382 -1.63 27.15 40.81
N TRP A 383 -2.27 27.51 41.93
CA TRP A 383 -1.99 28.76 42.63
C TRP A 383 -0.64 28.64 43.35
N GLY A 384 0.24 29.62 43.15
CA GLY A 384 1.43 29.76 43.97
C GLY A 384 1.03 30.08 45.41
N GLY A 385 1.71 29.48 46.38
CA GLY A 385 1.41 29.68 47.79
C GLY A 385 1.47 31.16 48.20
N SER A 386 0.46 31.63 48.94
CA SER A 386 0.48 32.98 49.53
C SER A 386 1.56 33.09 50.60
N GLY A 387 2.28 34.21 50.62
CA GLY A 387 3.30 34.48 51.65
C GLY A 387 2.66 34.63 53.04
N GLY A 388 3.23 33.97 54.04
CA GLY A 388 2.71 34.03 55.40
C GLY A 388 2.82 35.45 55.99
N SER A 389 1.68 36.07 56.34
CA SER A 389 1.65 37.38 57.03
C SER A 389 1.53 37.19 58.54
N GLY A 390 2.46 37.71 59.35
CA GLY A 390 2.35 37.63 60.81
C GLY A 390 3.16 38.69 61.56
N SER A 391 2.44 39.52 62.33
CA SER A 391 3.00 40.39 63.36
C SER A 391 3.12 39.63 64.69
N GLY A 392 4.31 39.67 65.30
CA GLY A 392 4.58 39.21 66.67
C GLY A 392 4.79 37.70 66.84
N GLY A 393 5.94 37.16 66.39
CA GLY A 393 6.33 35.77 66.62
C GLY A 393 7.33 35.22 65.60
N HIS A 394 7.54 33.89 65.60
CA HIS A 394 8.22 33.18 64.52
C HIS A 394 7.53 33.45 63.18
N GLY A 395 8.31 33.59 62.11
CA GLY A 395 7.77 33.80 60.77
C GLY A 395 6.90 32.62 60.34
N LYS A 396 5.78 32.91 59.67
CA LYS A 396 4.86 31.88 59.17
C LYS A 396 5.49 31.09 58.02
N LEU A 397 5.17 29.81 57.95
CA LEU A 397 5.52 28.97 56.80
C LEU A 397 4.89 29.54 55.51
N GLY A 398 5.60 29.45 54.40
CA GLY A 398 5.03 29.67 53.08
C GLY A 398 4.05 28.54 52.74
N ALA A 399 3.00 28.84 51.98
CA ALA A 399 2.08 27.80 51.50
C ALA A 399 2.74 26.98 50.39
N ASP A 400 2.43 25.68 50.31
CA ASP A 400 2.88 24.82 49.23
C ASP A 400 2.17 25.18 47.91
N GLY A 401 2.83 24.94 46.78
CA GLY A 401 2.23 25.10 45.46
C GLY A 401 1.25 23.96 45.13
N GLY A 402 0.24 24.24 44.30
CA GLY A 402 -0.71 23.21 43.84
C GLY A 402 -0.12 22.23 42.83
N ASP A 403 -0.65 21.01 42.78
CA ASP A 403 -0.31 19.98 41.80
C ASP A 403 -0.76 20.41 40.37
N GLY A 404 -0.03 19.99 39.35
CA GLY A 404 -0.48 20.11 37.95
C GLY A 404 -1.56 19.10 37.58
N ALA A 405 -2.47 19.45 36.66
CA ALA A 405 -3.49 18.53 36.14
C ALA A 405 -2.93 17.50 35.16
N ASP A 406 -3.60 16.35 35.06
CA ASP A 406 -3.25 15.28 34.11
C ASP A 406 -3.76 15.57 32.69
N GLY A 407 -3.04 15.12 31.65
CA GLY A 407 -3.42 15.29 30.25
C GLY A 407 -4.50 14.30 29.75
N GLY A 408 -5.32 14.70 28.76
CA GLY A 408 -6.31 13.82 28.12
C GLY A 408 -5.72 12.87 27.06
N GLY A 409 -6.38 11.72 26.80
CA GLY A 409 -6.05 10.80 25.69
C GLY A 409 -6.80 11.11 24.40
N GLY A 410 -6.48 10.45 23.27
CA GLY A 410 -7.22 10.68 22.02
C GLY A 410 -7.32 9.48 21.06
N SER A 411 -8.08 9.63 19.96
CA SER A 411 -8.50 8.56 19.03
C SER A 411 -8.56 9.08 17.57
N GLY A 412 -8.20 8.26 16.58
CA GLY A 412 -8.28 8.61 15.15
C GLY A 412 -8.86 7.50 14.28
N VAL A 413 -9.41 7.90 13.12
CA VAL A 413 -10.06 7.03 12.10
C VAL A 413 -9.29 7.19 10.78
N GLY A 414 -9.15 6.12 9.99
CA GLY A 414 -8.47 6.13 8.69
C GLY A 414 -9.13 7.04 7.66
N ARG A 415 -8.39 7.45 6.62
CA ARG A 415 -8.86 8.36 5.56
C ARG A 415 -8.21 8.02 4.21
N VAL A 416 -8.64 8.67 3.13
CA VAL A 416 -8.04 8.55 1.80
C VAL A 416 -7.07 9.71 1.55
N ALA A 417 -5.91 9.45 0.94
CA ALA A 417 -4.95 10.47 0.54
C ALA A 417 -5.36 11.18 -0.75
N ASP A 418 -4.88 12.41 -0.93
CA ASP A 418 -4.94 13.12 -2.23
C ASP A 418 -4.24 12.35 -3.36
N SER A 419 -3.33 11.43 -3.04
CA SER A 419 -2.66 10.53 -3.99
C SER A 419 -3.52 9.34 -4.43
N GLY A 420 -4.80 9.29 -4.05
CA GLY A 420 -5.70 8.19 -4.36
C GLY A 420 -5.34 6.88 -3.67
N ARG A 421 -4.62 6.89 -2.54
CA ARG A 421 -4.26 5.71 -1.75
C ARG A 421 -4.91 5.72 -0.38
N TYR A 422 -5.04 4.56 0.25
CA TYR A 422 -5.49 4.45 1.64
C TYR A 422 -4.45 5.05 2.61
N LEU A 423 -4.91 5.81 3.60
CA LEU A 423 -4.10 6.29 4.73
C LEU A 423 -4.62 5.69 6.05
N PRO A 424 -3.75 4.97 6.79
CA PRO A 424 -4.11 4.41 8.08
C PRO A 424 -4.56 5.46 9.10
N GLY A 425 -5.52 5.08 9.96
CA GLY A 425 -6.03 5.93 11.03
C GLY A 425 -5.13 5.89 12.25
N ASN A 426 -4.30 6.91 12.45
CA ASN A 426 -3.40 6.95 13.60
C ASN A 426 -4.13 7.39 14.88
N GLY A 427 -3.77 6.79 16.01
CA GLY A 427 -4.16 7.22 17.34
C GLY A 427 -3.61 8.62 17.66
N ILE A 428 -4.29 9.34 18.55
CA ILE A 428 -3.88 10.70 18.95
C ILE A 428 -2.92 10.60 20.15
N THR A 429 -1.85 11.39 20.12
CA THR A 429 -0.92 11.59 21.24
C THR A 429 -1.60 12.20 22.45
N GLY A 430 -1.39 11.61 23.63
CA GLY A 430 -1.91 12.13 24.90
C GLY A 430 -1.33 13.51 25.24
N GLU A 431 -2.11 14.33 25.92
CA GLU A 431 -1.70 15.69 26.30
C GLU A 431 -0.60 15.67 27.37
N GLN A 432 0.23 16.72 27.39
CA GLN A 432 1.20 16.91 28.45
C GLN A 432 0.48 17.24 29.78
N GLY A 433 0.95 16.68 30.89
CA GLY A 433 0.52 17.11 32.21
C GLY A 433 0.90 18.58 32.46
N GLU A 434 0.12 19.29 33.27
CA GLU A 434 0.43 20.67 33.62
C GLU A 434 1.61 20.74 34.61
N HIS A 435 2.35 21.85 34.60
CA HIS A 435 3.40 22.09 35.59
C HIS A 435 2.81 22.37 36.98
N GLY A 436 3.50 21.91 38.02
CA GLY A 436 3.17 22.24 39.40
C GLY A 436 3.35 23.73 39.70
N GLY A 437 2.63 24.23 40.71
CA GLY A 437 2.75 25.59 41.21
C GLY A 437 4.00 25.79 42.08
N GLY A 438 4.57 27.00 42.07
CA GLY A 438 5.67 27.37 42.97
C GLY A 438 5.19 27.57 44.43
N GLY A 439 6.00 27.15 45.38
CA GLY A 439 5.76 27.38 46.81
C GLY A 439 5.88 28.86 47.18
N GLY A 440 5.13 29.30 48.19
CA GLY A 440 5.19 30.66 48.72
C GLY A 440 6.44 30.90 49.58
N GLY A 441 6.90 32.15 49.66
CA GLY A 441 7.99 32.52 50.57
C GLY A 441 7.57 32.51 52.04
N GLY A 442 8.45 32.05 52.93
CA GLY A 442 8.24 32.10 54.37
C GLY A 442 8.24 33.56 54.88
N GLY A 443 7.44 33.87 55.90
CA GLY A 443 7.41 35.20 56.52
C GLY A 443 8.67 35.50 57.34
N GLY A 444 9.01 36.78 57.51
CA GLY A 444 10.12 37.18 58.38
C GLY A 444 9.78 37.02 59.86
N GLY A 445 10.79 36.73 60.70
CA GLY A 445 10.63 36.70 62.15
C GLY A 445 10.51 38.10 62.75
N ALA A 446 9.79 38.22 63.85
CA ALA A 446 9.66 39.47 64.61
C ALA A 446 10.94 39.82 65.40
N SER A 447 11.16 41.12 65.60
CA SER A 447 12.25 41.64 66.44
C SER A 447 11.93 41.49 67.94
N ALA A 448 12.97 41.42 68.76
CA ALA A 448 12.83 41.43 70.22
C ALA A 448 12.89 42.86 70.78
N TRP A 449 12.37 43.07 71.99
CA TRP A 449 12.22 44.37 72.67
C TRP A 449 13.52 45.19 72.85
N ASN A 450 14.70 44.57 72.69
CA ASN A 450 16.02 45.20 72.80
C ASN A 450 16.72 45.39 71.44
N SER A 451 15.96 45.71 70.39
CA SER A 451 16.48 46.01 69.03
C SER A 451 17.18 44.84 68.33
N ARG A 452 16.94 43.60 68.75
CA ARG A 452 17.41 42.40 68.03
C ARG A 452 16.53 42.11 66.84
N VAL A 453 17.14 41.91 65.69
CA VAL A 453 16.44 41.72 64.42
C VAL A 453 15.94 40.28 64.31
N GLY A 454 14.72 40.10 63.83
CA GLY A 454 14.18 38.76 63.52
C GLY A 454 14.80 38.18 62.26
N GLY A 455 14.80 36.85 62.13
CA GLY A 455 15.41 36.17 60.99
C GLY A 455 14.62 36.36 59.69
N GLY A 456 15.31 36.34 58.53
CA GLY A 456 14.67 36.38 57.22
C GLY A 456 13.89 35.09 56.94
N GLY A 457 12.79 35.19 56.17
CA GLY A 457 12.04 34.02 55.72
C GLY A 457 12.70 33.33 54.53
N GLY A 458 12.59 32.00 54.46
CA GLY A 458 13.13 31.19 53.36
C GLY A 458 12.35 31.37 52.05
N GLY A 459 13.02 31.17 50.92
CA GLY A 459 12.37 31.20 49.60
C GLY A 459 11.49 29.97 49.36
N GLY A 460 10.40 30.12 48.63
CA GLY A 460 9.58 28.99 48.19
C GLY A 460 10.28 28.15 47.12
N GLY A 461 9.99 26.85 47.07
CA GLY A 461 10.51 25.96 46.03
C GLY A 461 9.75 26.10 44.71
N GLU A 462 10.37 25.72 43.60
CA GLU A 462 9.72 25.72 42.28
C GLU A 462 8.78 24.52 42.11
N GLY A 463 7.72 24.71 41.32
CA GLY A 463 6.87 23.60 40.92
C GLY A 463 7.61 22.63 39.98
N GLY A 464 7.26 21.35 40.05
CA GLY A 464 7.81 20.33 39.14
C GLY A 464 7.21 20.43 37.74
N GLU A 465 7.92 19.91 36.74
CA GLU A 465 7.40 19.91 35.38
C GLU A 465 6.32 18.86 35.18
N GLY A 466 5.30 19.16 34.38
CA GLY A 466 4.33 18.15 33.98
C GLY A 466 4.95 17.10 33.06
N GLY A 467 4.53 15.85 33.23
CA GLY A 467 5.02 14.73 32.45
C GLY A 467 4.54 14.79 31.00
N GLY A 468 5.36 14.30 30.07
CA GLY A 468 4.98 14.18 28.67
C GLY A 468 3.88 13.13 28.49
N GLY A 469 2.94 13.41 27.59
CA GLY A 469 1.95 12.43 27.17
C GLY A 469 2.55 11.36 26.26
N GLY A 470 1.94 10.18 26.24
CA GLY A 470 2.31 9.08 25.37
C GLY A 470 1.90 9.34 23.92
N VAL A 471 2.73 8.93 22.97
CA VAL A 471 2.45 9.07 21.52
C VAL A 471 1.36 8.08 21.11
N GLY A 472 0.46 8.48 20.21
CA GLY A 472 -0.55 7.56 19.67
C GLY A 472 0.06 6.48 18.76
N GLY A 473 -0.53 5.29 18.75
CA GLY A 473 -0.13 4.22 17.84
C GLY A 473 -0.55 4.49 16.39
N SER A 474 0.19 3.95 15.42
CA SER A 474 -0.15 4.08 14.00
C SER A 474 -1.25 3.10 13.59
N GLY A 475 -2.06 3.46 12.59
CA GLY A 475 -3.08 2.55 12.05
C GLY A 475 -2.47 1.44 11.19
N GLY A 476 -3.23 0.37 10.95
CA GLY A 476 -2.85 -0.72 10.05
C GLY A 476 -3.16 -0.44 8.57
N GLY A 477 -2.42 -1.09 7.69
CA GLY A 477 -2.55 -1.02 6.23
C GLY A 477 -3.74 -1.83 5.69
N ALA A 478 -4.20 -1.51 4.48
CA ALA A 478 -5.39 -2.10 3.88
C ALA A 478 -5.09 -3.38 3.06
N SER A 479 -6.12 -4.20 2.89
CA SER A 479 -6.18 -5.27 1.89
C SER A 479 -7.36 -5.00 0.96
N ILE A 480 -7.09 -4.71 -0.32
CA ILE A 480 -8.11 -4.23 -1.26
C ILE A 480 -8.03 -4.99 -2.58
N GLY A 481 -9.13 -5.61 -2.97
CA GLY A 481 -9.19 -6.38 -4.22
C GLY A 481 -9.15 -5.47 -5.45
N LEU A 482 -10.09 -4.52 -5.51
CA LEU A 482 -10.23 -3.54 -6.58
C LEU A 482 -10.41 -2.14 -5.99
N TRP A 483 -9.60 -1.19 -6.45
CA TRP A 483 -9.64 0.21 -6.04
C TRP A 483 -9.90 1.11 -7.24
N LEU A 484 -11.04 1.81 -7.24
CA LEU A 484 -11.45 2.74 -8.30
C LEU A 484 -11.66 4.14 -7.72
N VAL A 485 -10.83 5.11 -8.10
CA VAL A 485 -10.94 6.51 -7.66
C VAL A 485 -10.82 7.45 -8.85
N GLY A 486 -11.70 8.45 -8.98
CA GLY A 486 -11.61 9.40 -10.10
C GLY A 486 -11.81 8.74 -11.47
N VAL A 487 -12.57 7.64 -11.53
CA VAL A 487 -12.90 6.93 -12.77
C VAL A 487 -14.28 7.36 -13.25
N ALA A 488 -14.37 7.92 -14.46
CA ALA A 488 -15.62 8.53 -14.95
C ALA A 488 -16.65 7.47 -15.39
N GLU A 489 -16.22 6.45 -16.14
CA GLU A 489 -17.07 5.32 -16.52
C GLU A 489 -16.38 4.00 -16.16
N SER A 490 -17.09 3.09 -15.51
CA SER A 490 -16.50 1.80 -15.13
C SER A 490 -17.49 0.64 -15.17
N VAL A 491 -16.97 -0.52 -15.57
CA VAL A 491 -17.70 -1.80 -15.60
C VAL A 491 -16.86 -2.82 -14.84
N VAL A 492 -17.50 -3.53 -13.91
CA VAL A 492 -16.91 -4.62 -13.14
C VAL A 492 -17.82 -5.83 -13.32
N ALA A 493 -17.46 -6.78 -14.17
CA ALA A 493 -18.34 -7.91 -14.49
C ALA A 493 -17.65 -9.28 -14.45
N ASP A 494 -18.37 -10.30 -13.98
CA ASP A 494 -17.93 -11.71 -14.04
C ASP A 494 -16.58 -11.99 -13.36
N ASN A 495 -16.19 -11.17 -12.38
CA ASN A 495 -14.93 -11.36 -11.65
C ASN A 495 -15.13 -12.20 -10.38
N VAL A 496 -14.07 -12.91 -9.98
CA VAL A 496 -13.87 -13.42 -8.62
C VAL A 496 -12.88 -12.51 -7.92
N ILE A 497 -13.33 -11.78 -6.90
CA ILE A 497 -12.49 -10.83 -6.14
C ILE A 497 -12.46 -11.28 -4.70
N ALA A 498 -11.28 -11.48 -4.15
CA ALA A 498 -11.06 -11.88 -2.77
C ALA A 498 -9.94 -11.05 -2.13
N THR A 499 -10.05 -10.79 -0.84
CA THR A 499 -9.00 -10.16 -0.05
C THR A 499 -8.64 -11.00 1.17
N ALA A 500 -7.41 -10.87 1.63
CA ALA A 500 -6.96 -11.34 2.93
C ALA A 500 -7.41 -10.36 4.04
N GLY A 501 -6.64 -10.26 5.13
CA GLY A 501 -6.94 -9.39 6.26
C GLY A 501 -6.34 -7.99 6.13
N GLY A 502 -7.02 -7.00 6.70
CA GLY A 502 -6.37 -5.71 6.99
C GLY A 502 -5.37 -5.82 8.13
N GLY A 503 -4.33 -4.98 8.12
CA GLY A 503 -3.29 -4.99 9.16
C GLY A 503 -3.79 -4.48 10.50
N SER A 504 -3.18 -4.91 11.61
CA SER A 504 -3.55 -4.46 12.95
C SER A 504 -3.05 -3.04 13.24
N GLY A 505 -3.76 -2.29 14.08
CA GLY A 505 -3.28 -1.03 14.63
C GLY A 505 -2.17 -1.22 15.66
N GLY A 506 -1.31 -0.21 15.81
CA GLY A 506 -0.29 -0.14 16.84
C GLY A 506 -0.83 0.36 18.16
N GLY A 507 -0.25 -0.11 19.27
CA GLY A 507 -0.66 0.31 20.61
C GLY A 507 -0.32 1.77 20.92
N GLY A 508 -1.06 2.39 21.84
CA GLY A 508 -0.75 3.74 22.33
C GLY A 508 0.38 3.73 23.36
N GLY A 509 1.27 4.72 23.31
CA GLY A 509 2.33 4.90 24.30
C GLY A 509 1.79 5.37 25.64
N SER A 510 2.50 5.06 26.73
CA SER A 510 2.09 5.47 28.07
C SER A 510 2.44 6.93 28.34
N GLY A 511 1.53 7.66 28.96
CA GLY A 511 1.84 8.92 29.62
C GLY A 511 2.70 8.68 30.85
N VAL A 512 3.61 9.61 31.15
CA VAL A 512 4.53 9.45 32.28
C VAL A 512 4.33 10.54 33.32
N GLY A 513 4.76 10.26 34.56
CA GLY A 513 4.60 11.20 35.66
C GLY A 513 5.39 12.51 35.49
N GLY A 514 4.80 13.58 36.01
CA GLY A 514 5.48 14.84 36.21
C GLY A 514 6.59 14.74 37.26
N GLY A 515 7.50 15.69 37.22
CA GLY A 515 8.56 15.82 38.19
C GLY A 515 8.02 16.29 39.54
N GLY A 516 8.67 15.87 40.62
CA GLY A 516 8.36 16.37 41.96
C GLY A 516 8.67 17.88 42.09
N GLY A 517 7.91 18.58 42.93
CA GLY A 517 8.20 19.97 43.27
C GLY A 517 9.45 20.12 44.14
N GLY A 518 10.10 21.27 44.03
CA GLY A 518 11.26 21.63 44.82
C GLY A 518 10.91 21.90 46.28
N GLY A 519 11.72 21.42 47.22
CA GLY A 519 11.53 21.74 48.64
C GLY A 519 11.73 23.24 48.94
N GLY A 520 10.97 23.79 49.87
CA GLY A 520 11.13 25.17 50.34
C GLY A 520 12.44 25.40 51.10
N GLY A 521 12.96 26.62 51.02
CA GLY A 521 14.17 27.03 51.74
C GLY A 521 13.91 27.25 53.23
N ASN A 522 14.91 26.95 54.07
CA ASN A 522 14.83 27.17 55.51
C ASN A 522 14.86 28.67 55.85
N GLY A 523 14.03 29.07 56.82
CA GLY A 523 14.09 30.40 57.42
C GLY A 523 15.29 30.56 58.36
N ALA A 524 15.83 31.77 58.45
CA ALA A 524 17.01 32.07 59.26
C ALA A 524 16.64 32.23 60.74
N GLY A 525 17.55 31.87 61.65
CA GLY A 525 17.46 32.29 63.05
C GLY A 525 17.49 33.81 63.18
N GLY A 526 16.78 34.36 64.17
CA GLY A 526 16.94 35.76 64.55
C GLY A 526 18.20 35.97 65.39
N ASP A 527 18.61 37.23 65.54
CA ASP A 527 19.83 37.55 66.29
C ASP A 527 19.65 37.25 67.78
N CYS A 528 20.59 36.50 68.36
CA CYS A 528 20.54 36.02 69.74
C CYS A 528 21.57 36.70 70.64
N GLY A 529 21.28 36.75 71.93
CA GLY A 529 22.26 37.10 72.96
C GLY A 529 21.73 36.79 74.34
N LEU A 530 22.42 37.28 75.38
CA LEU A 530 22.40 36.66 76.72
C LEU A 530 21.02 36.55 77.41
N ILE A 531 20.00 37.32 76.99
CA ILE A 531 18.71 37.43 77.69
C ILE A 531 17.50 37.36 76.75
N SER A 532 17.69 37.39 75.42
CA SER A 532 16.62 37.29 74.43
C SER A 532 17.17 37.00 73.02
N CYS A 533 16.32 36.44 72.16
CA CYS A 533 16.59 36.22 70.75
C CYS A 533 15.48 36.85 69.89
N GLY A 534 15.84 37.35 68.70
CA GLY A 534 14.88 37.60 67.63
C GLY A 534 14.24 36.30 67.16
N SER A 535 13.00 36.37 66.68
CA SER A 535 12.28 35.15 66.26
C SER A 535 12.85 34.61 64.94
N ARG A 536 12.89 33.28 64.79
CA ARG A 536 13.24 32.62 63.52
C ARG A 536 12.24 32.99 62.42
N GLY A 537 12.71 33.22 61.19
CA GLY A 537 11.86 33.37 60.01
C GLY A 537 11.21 32.05 59.60
N GLY A 538 10.09 32.11 58.89
CA GLY A 538 9.40 30.90 58.41
C GLY A 538 10.18 30.25 57.27
N ASN A 539 10.07 28.93 57.15
CA ASN A 539 10.51 28.22 55.95
C ASN A 539 9.59 28.58 54.77
N GLY A 540 10.13 28.59 53.55
CA GLY A 540 9.30 28.64 52.34
C GLY A 540 8.48 27.37 52.18
N GLY A 541 7.38 27.45 51.44
CA GLY A 541 6.60 26.29 51.02
C GLY A 541 7.33 25.49 49.95
N ALA A 542 7.02 24.20 49.85
CA ALA A 542 7.45 23.37 48.73
C ALA A 542 6.69 23.76 47.45
N GLY A 543 7.31 23.59 46.29
CA GLY A 543 6.57 23.58 45.03
C GLY A 543 5.70 22.34 44.92
N GLY A 544 4.62 22.43 44.15
CA GLY A 544 3.77 21.28 43.82
C GLY A 544 4.44 20.37 42.78
N PRO A 545 4.18 19.05 42.79
CA PRO A 545 4.52 18.17 41.68
C PRO A 545 3.82 18.59 40.37
N GLY A 546 4.46 18.32 39.23
CA GLY A 546 3.80 18.38 37.94
C GLY A 546 2.80 17.23 37.75
N GLY A 547 1.78 17.46 36.94
CA GLY A 547 0.76 16.45 36.60
C GLY A 547 1.32 15.32 35.73
N HIS A 548 0.61 14.19 35.68
CA HIS A 548 0.94 13.08 34.80
C HIS A 548 0.57 13.42 33.35
N GLY A 549 1.42 13.03 32.39
CA GLY A 549 1.05 13.06 30.99
C GLY A 549 -0.08 12.07 30.70
N GLY A 550 -0.97 12.41 29.76
CA GLY A 550 -2.02 11.50 29.31
C GLY A 550 -1.46 10.37 28.43
N ASP A 551 -2.14 9.23 28.42
CA ASP A 551 -1.75 8.10 27.56
C ASP A 551 -2.17 8.34 26.10
N GLY A 552 -1.35 7.90 25.16
CA GLY A 552 -1.67 7.90 23.74
C GLY A 552 -2.74 6.86 23.41
N GLY A 553 -3.58 7.14 22.41
CA GLY A 553 -4.56 6.17 21.93
C GLY A 553 -3.96 5.13 20.99
N GLY A 554 -4.61 3.97 20.88
CA GLY A 554 -4.27 2.97 19.86
C GLY A 554 -4.61 3.43 18.44
N GLY A 555 -3.84 2.95 17.47
CA GLY A 555 -4.12 3.15 16.05
C GLY A 555 -5.28 2.29 15.57
N GLY A 556 -5.99 2.73 14.53
CA GLY A 556 -7.09 1.97 13.94
C GLY A 556 -6.60 0.75 13.15
N GLY A 557 -7.41 -0.29 13.08
CA GLY A 557 -7.15 -1.44 12.22
C GLY A 557 -7.34 -1.09 10.74
N GLY A 558 -6.55 -1.71 9.88
CA GLY A 558 -6.65 -1.60 8.43
C GLY A 558 -7.90 -2.30 7.89
N PRO A 559 -8.54 -1.77 6.83
CA PRO A 559 -9.73 -2.38 6.26
C PRO A 559 -9.39 -3.55 5.33
N SER A 560 -10.36 -4.46 5.17
CA SER A 560 -10.39 -5.47 4.12
C SER A 560 -11.59 -5.22 3.22
N ILE A 561 -11.35 -4.87 1.95
CA ILE A 561 -12.40 -4.41 1.03
C ILE A 561 -12.29 -5.11 -0.32
N GLY A 562 -13.36 -5.77 -0.76
CA GLY A 562 -13.41 -6.39 -2.09
C GLY A 562 -13.30 -5.35 -3.20
N ILE A 563 -14.27 -4.43 -3.28
CA ILE A 563 -14.31 -3.32 -4.25
C ILE A 563 -14.45 -2.00 -3.48
N TYR A 564 -13.49 -1.11 -3.65
CA TYR A 564 -13.50 0.25 -3.12
C TYR A 564 -13.82 1.25 -4.24
N LEU A 565 -14.79 2.13 -3.97
CA LEU A 565 -15.25 3.19 -4.87
C LEU A 565 -14.97 4.54 -4.22
N GLY A 566 -14.19 5.38 -4.90
CA GLY A 566 -13.96 6.76 -4.49
C GLY A 566 -15.15 7.68 -4.77
N PRO A 567 -15.10 8.92 -4.27
CA PRO A 567 -16.15 9.91 -4.51
C PRO A 567 -16.41 10.11 -6.02
N GLY A 568 -17.68 10.15 -6.40
CA GLY A 568 -18.15 10.35 -7.77
C GLY A 568 -17.98 9.14 -8.69
N VAL A 569 -17.66 7.95 -8.17
CA VAL A 569 -17.42 6.73 -8.95
C VAL A 569 -18.59 5.76 -8.83
N GLY A 570 -19.37 5.62 -9.90
CA GLY A 570 -20.57 4.77 -9.94
C GLY A 570 -20.53 3.68 -11.01
N PRO A 571 -19.75 2.59 -10.83
CA PRO A 571 -19.65 1.51 -11.80
C PRO A 571 -20.95 0.73 -12.02
N HIS A 572 -21.00 0.04 -13.16
CA HIS A 572 -21.87 -1.12 -13.35
C HIS A 572 -21.18 -2.38 -12.82
N ILE A 573 -21.72 -2.96 -11.73
CA ILE A 573 -21.17 -4.14 -11.06
C ILE A 573 -22.10 -5.33 -11.29
N GLU A 574 -21.71 -6.28 -12.14
CA GLU A 574 -22.56 -7.41 -12.57
C GLU A 574 -21.90 -8.79 -12.39
N ALA A 575 -22.67 -9.77 -11.90
CA ALA A 575 -22.29 -11.20 -11.88
C ALA A 575 -20.94 -11.54 -11.20
N ASN A 576 -20.43 -10.68 -10.33
CA ASN A 576 -19.18 -10.92 -9.61
C ASN A 576 -19.38 -11.79 -8.38
N ARG A 577 -18.35 -12.54 -8.00
CA ARG A 577 -18.18 -13.14 -6.67
C ARG A 577 -17.15 -12.34 -5.88
N VAL A 578 -17.61 -11.56 -4.91
CA VAL A 578 -16.77 -10.63 -4.14
C VAL A 578 -16.71 -11.05 -2.66
N GLY A 579 -15.50 -11.28 -2.16
CA GLY A 579 -15.24 -11.65 -0.78
C GLY A 579 -14.26 -10.68 -0.13
N SER A 580 -14.60 -10.16 1.06
CA SER A 580 -13.62 -9.54 1.93
C SER A 580 -13.16 -10.50 3.02
N GLY A 581 -11.87 -10.42 3.40
CA GLY A 581 -11.36 -11.03 4.61
C GLY A 581 -11.66 -10.18 5.85
N ASP A 582 -10.96 -10.46 6.96
CA ASP A 582 -11.21 -9.80 8.23
C ASP A 582 -10.62 -8.37 8.25
N GLY A 583 -11.34 -7.44 8.86
CA GLY A 583 -10.78 -6.13 9.20
C GLY A 583 -9.73 -6.28 10.30
N GLY A 584 -8.63 -5.53 10.21
CA GLY A 584 -7.57 -5.59 11.21
C GLY A 584 -8.04 -5.16 12.59
N GLU A 585 -7.45 -5.68 13.65
CA GLU A 585 -7.78 -5.25 15.01
C GLU A 585 -7.26 -3.84 15.29
N GLY A 586 -7.97 -3.09 16.12
CA GLY A 586 -7.46 -1.81 16.63
C GLY A 586 -6.32 -2.01 17.61
N GLY A 587 -5.42 -1.04 17.70
CA GLY A 587 -4.33 -1.05 18.67
C GLY A 587 -4.83 -0.86 20.10
N GLU A 588 -4.19 -1.53 21.06
CA GLU A 588 -4.52 -1.36 22.48
C GLU A 588 -3.89 -0.09 23.07
N GLY A 589 -4.64 0.66 23.87
CA GLY A 589 -4.15 1.83 24.60
C GLY A 589 -4.81 1.91 25.97
N THR A 590 -4.08 2.38 26.99
CA THR A 590 -4.59 2.49 28.37
C THR A 590 -5.67 3.57 28.53
N SER A 591 -5.72 4.56 27.63
CA SER A 591 -6.77 5.59 27.55
C SER A 591 -7.87 5.32 26.51
N GLY A 592 -7.74 4.25 25.72
CA GLY A 592 -8.71 3.83 24.70
C GLY A 592 -8.11 2.95 23.61
N THR A 593 -8.87 1.94 23.18
CA THR A 593 -8.51 1.09 22.02
C THR A 593 -8.78 1.83 20.72
N GLY A 594 -7.93 1.59 19.71
CA GLY A 594 -8.22 2.01 18.35
C GLY A 594 -9.46 1.30 17.81
N THR A 595 -10.18 1.93 16.89
CA THR A 595 -11.28 1.25 16.19
C THR A 595 -10.72 0.23 15.21
N GLY A 596 -11.22 -0.99 15.25
CA GLY A 596 -10.90 -2.04 14.29
C GLY A 596 -11.30 -1.67 12.86
N GLY A 597 -10.60 -2.30 11.93
CA GLY A 597 -10.78 -2.14 10.50
C GLY A 597 -12.13 -2.67 10.03
N PHE A 598 -12.53 -2.16 8.87
CA PHE A 598 -13.79 -2.55 8.23
C PHE A 598 -13.64 -3.82 7.40
N SER A 599 -14.74 -4.53 7.19
CA SER A 599 -14.82 -5.63 6.22
C SER A 599 -16.01 -5.45 5.29
N PHE A 600 -15.75 -5.08 4.02
CA PHE A 600 -16.81 -4.84 3.04
C PHE A 600 -16.57 -5.54 1.71
N ALA A 601 -17.63 -6.12 1.14
CA ALA A 601 -17.54 -6.62 -0.23
C ALA A 601 -17.51 -5.45 -1.24
N VAL A 602 -18.39 -4.46 -1.09
CA VAL A 602 -18.34 -3.21 -1.86
C VAL A 602 -18.41 -2.03 -0.90
N PHE A 603 -17.51 -1.06 -1.03
CA PHE A 603 -17.47 0.13 -0.19
C PHE A 603 -17.45 1.38 -1.06
N ASP A 604 -18.44 2.24 -0.84
CA ASP A 604 -18.55 3.57 -1.43
C ASP A 604 -18.09 4.62 -0.43
N ALA A 605 -17.12 5.42 -0.82
CA ALA A 605 -16.49 6.43 0.02
C ALA A 605 -17.35 7.68 0.21
N ASP A 606 -18.31 7.96 -0.67
CA ASP A 606 -19.12 9.18 -0.64
C ASP A 606 -20.61 8.89 -0.83
N LEU A 607 -21.27 8.55 0.29
CA LEU A 607 -22.71 8.28 0.31
C LEU A 607 -23.58 9.53 0.09
N GLU A 608 -22.98 10.72 0.08
CA GLU A 608 -23.70 11.99 -0.09
C GLU A 608 -23.67 12.50 -1.55
N ASP A 609 -22.93 11.84 -2.43
CA ASP A 609 -22.93 12.17 -3.85
C ASP A 609 -24.18 11.61 -4.58
N ASP A 610 -24.49 12.19 -5.75
CA ASP A 610 -25.62 11.77 -6.58
C ASP A 610 -25.26 10.56 -7.48
N VAL A 611 -24.16 9.85 -7.20
CA VAL A 611 -23.57 8.81 -8.05
C VAL A 611 -23.63 7.46 -7.34
N THR A 612 -24.68 6.68 -7.61
CA THR A 612 -24.83 5.34 -7.01
C THR A 612 -24.37 4.23 -7.97
N PRO A 613 -23.48 3.32 -7.55
CA PRO A 613 -23.14 2.14 -8.35
C PRO A 613 -24.33 1.20 -8.51
N THR A 614 -24.37 0.49 -9.64
CA THR A 614 -25.44 -0.49 -9.92
C THR A 614 -24.96 -1.90 -9.63
N LEU A 615 -25.81 -2.74 -9.04
CA LEU A 615 -25.47 -4.11 -8.66
C LEU A 615 -26.48 -5.12 -9.21
N VAL A 616 -26.01 -6.04 -10.04
CA VAL A 616 -26.82 -7.07 -10.69
C VAL A 616 -26.17 -8.44 -10.51
N GLY A 617 -26.88 -9.41 -9.94
CA GLY A 617 -26.43 -10.81 -9.94
C GLY A 617 -25.15 -11.15 -9.13
N ASN A 618 -24.65 -10.26 -8.29
CA ASN A 618 -23.40 -10.49 -7.53
C ASN A 618 -23.58 -11.40 -6.30
N GLU A 619 -22.60 -12.28 -6.05
CA GLU A 619 -22.43 -13.03 -4.81
C GLU A 619 -21.44 -12.31 -3.88
N MET A 620 -21.83 -12.04 -2.63
CA MET A 620 -21.01 -11.26 -1.70
C MET A 620 -20.83 -11.95 -0.36
N THR A 621 -19.57 -12.13 0.04
CA THR A 621 -19.17 -12.62 1.35
C THR A 621 -18.31 -11.58 2.06
N VAL A 622 -18.39 -11.54 3.39
CA VAL A 622 -17.62 -10.60 4.21
C VAL A 622 -17.01 -11.32 5.40
N GLY A 623 -15.80 -10.91 5.77
CA GLY A 623 -15.13 -11.32 6.99
C GLY A 623 -15.71 -10.61 8.22
N LEU A 624 -15.05 -10.84 9.35
CA LEU A 624 -15.34 -10.16 10.60
C LEU A 624 -14.71 -8.76 10.58
N PRO A 625 -15.38 -7.73 11.12
CA PRO A 625 -14.69 -6.48 11.40
C PRO A 625 -13.78 -6.65 12.62
N GLY A 626 -12.73 -5.84 12.72
CA GLY A 626 -11.99 -5.70 13.98
C GLY A 626 -12.88 -5.07 15.07
N GLU A 627 -12.42 -5.08 16.32
CA GLU A 627 -13.21 -4.58 17.45
C GLU A 627 -13.60 -3.10 17.28
N GLY A 628 -14.90 -2.79 17.25
CA GLY A 628 -15.41 -1.44 17.00
C GLY A 628 -15.46 -1.04 15.52
N GLY A 629 -15.01 -1.91 14.62
CA GLY A 629 -15.20 -1.80 13.17
C GLY A 629 -16.60 -2.19 12.70
N ILE A 630 -16.85 -2.04 11.41
CA ILE A 630 -18.12 -2.34 10.75
C ILE A 630 -17.88 -3.33 9.63
N ALA A 631 -18.76 -4.31 9.48
CA ALA A 631 -18.78 -5.19 8.33
C ALA A 631 -20.13 -5.15 7.61
N GLY A 632 -20.10 -5.27 6.30
CA GLY A 632 -21.31 -5.23 5.49
C GLY A 632 -21.05 -5.61 4.04
N ARG A 633 -22.05 -6.18 3.36
CA ARG A 633 -21.90 -6.49 1.93
C ARG A 633 -21.76 -5.22 1.08
N LYS A 634 -22.37 -4.12 1.54
CA LYS A 634 -22.32 -2.78 0.94
C LYS A 634 -22.65 -1.71 1.98
N ASN A 635 -22.30 -0.45 1.72
CA ASN A 635 -22.56 0.69 2.61
C ASN A 635 -23.47 1.81 2.04
N PHE A 636 -24.12 1.61 0.89
CA PHE A 636 -25.06 2.54 0.21
C PHE A 636 -26.43 1.92 -0.12
#